data_AF-A0A836VHS6-F1
#
_entry.id   AF-A0A836VHS6-F1
#
_cell.length_a   1.000
_cell.length_b   1.000
_cell.length_c   1.000
_cell.angle_alpha   90.00
_cell.angle_beta   90.00
_cell.angle_gamma   90.00
#
_symmetry.space_group_name_H-M   'P 1'
#
loop_
_entity.id
_entity.type
_entity.pdbx_description
1 polymer ?
#
loop_
_entity_poly.entity_id
_entity_poly.type
_entity_poly.pdbx_seq_one_letter_code
_entity_poly.pdbx_strand_id
1 'polypeptide(L)'
;AGISAQEDGFQLADIDLPKLSYELTRIGLGTDALGLYTEPDSLDLSLFISLDLSSHSNRVAIWNTNPLLQFQRVFLPLARSFVSYDQQARQKSLRGEKPRASLVNGISPPRGRDLKSYFTGGEAITNGAIARGVGILTLELRTVEDPRLRLDSPLDRAQFVDFESLSRQVELVNDLLHGALSDRELYGPNPAELRAGHAQNIKDEQRTIHGSLRQMVSQGASGGEAVPYGIAALAPDRVFGWRPWVALADKSGDYRISGLPPMGLEVHGFLLDPTTGNITHATDRGEQAQKIGLIEQSLTKDETAWRTVLFPASSLDLYERIAASRFFAMGDWDTKVMDRRGITPRSYGYSVGEFGDEVMVLFGAPGDSLRLIEGSVLLLANEAGLPGEEALGVGFSPATRKLIPQVTLQSAKDMWLLDESRLQQLRSFSIDNPMVESLHESARLLIEKAEEAQRHKQWGQYAKLAREALGTEYRAYPEVRGTQNDVMTGLVFFVAILLPAVFFFEKLLFASTEINRQLLNLAAIFLVSWVILSQVHPAFDLANPLVILLAILIGVTGLFVIFLLSSRFNAFMLAHRLRQGGTDASEMSRSGALYAAFALGISNMRRRALRTSLTLTTITLLTFTVLSFTSFIPSIRVLSTPSDWKPAYRGMLLQDAYWWPWDYPAIDYVRSHFGDAGTVVARTWRFNHRNMESEIPLTAATGTATADAVLGFAPAERSVTHIDRSLVRGRWFEEDRENSVIISQTLADELGAAIGSALTFFGRDWRVTGVFDPALFEEVLDLNNEPLTPVREEYSELMTPGRELDWQKGQAQFEQLDLAAQFGHLSAQRLIVVPHDRLAAIGADDYTIAVRFDEGIDGEELIKRFLDRSSYTVYAGVTDDSGQLQAMTYTSLGVTTIEGLSALVVPAILAALIVVNTMMGSVYERFREIGVYSSVGLAPAHISFLFLAEACVYAVLGVVFGYLLGQGTSKMLIGFDMLAGVSLNYSSTAAVASATIVIALVLLSAVYPAVTASRIAVPDVVRRWQIPDPDGDVWRFIFPFTVNAAAIDSLCGFLHYMFDSYSDESVGDLYTDRTRIVRRRGPDGPVHSVQLGLWLAPFDLGVSEYLEIAMYPSSTSGIDEIEIYIERLSGPLAHWHRLNQDFAIKLRRQFLIWQMMSEDLRQEHAETARQLVVDAESLEAAPAIAGADESEHP
;
A
#
# COMPACT_ATOMS: atom_id res chain seq x y z
N ALA A 1 -33.76 -64.37 -21.94
CA ALA A 1 -34.14 -65.77 -21.70
C ALA A 1 -33.13 -66.66 -22.41
N GLY A 2 -32.42 -67.51 -21.65
CA GLY A 2 -31.62 -68.66 -22.10
C GLY A 2 -30.41 -68.37 -22.98
N ILE A 3 -29.19 -68.45 -22.41
CA ILE A 3 -28.02 -69.17 -22.96
C ILE A 3 -27.03 -69.35 -21.80
N SER A 4 -26.63 -70.60 -21.59
CA SER A 4 -25.61 -71.06 -20.65
C SER A 4 -24.23 -70.58 -21.05
N ALA A 5 -23.44 -70.13 -20.08
CA ALA A 5 -22.02 -69.85 -20.23
C ALA A 5 -21.24 -71.14 -20.45
N GLN A 6 -20.80 -71.39 -21.69
CA GLN A 6 -19.53 -72.06 -22.01
C GLN A 6 -19.20 -71.82 -23.49
N GLU A 7 -17.92 -71.49 -23.74
CA GLU A 7 -17.25 -71.37 -25.05
C GLU A 7 -17.55 -70.09 -25.86
N ASP A 8 -16.89 -68.98 -25.49
CA ASP A 8 -15.93 -68.25 -26.34
C ASP A 8 -15.47 -66.96 -25.65
N GLY A 9 -14.17 -66.64 -25.77
CA GLY A 9 -13.50 -65.59 -25.01
C GLY A 9 -13.89 -64.16 -25.39
N PHE A 10 -14.95 -63.64 -24.79
CA PHE A 10 -15.23 -62.20 -24.73
C PHE A 10 -14.91 -61.66 -23.33
N GLN A 11 -13.85 -60.86 -23.21
CA GLN A 11 -13.59 -60.07 -22.00
C GLN A 11 -14.36 -58.76 -22.08
N LEU A 12 -15.02 -58.37 -20.97
CA LEU A 12 -15.78 -57.10 -20.84
C LEU A 12 -14.92 -55.84 -21.09
N ALA A 13 -13.59 -55.97 -21.14
CA ALA A 13 -12.65 -54.89 -21.40
C ALA A 13 -12.62 -54.40 -22.87
N ASP A 14 -13.17 -55.17 -23.82
CA ASP A 14 -13.19 -54.82 -25.24
C ASP A 14 -14.43 -54.00 -25.67
N ILE A 15 -15.29 -53.64 -24.71
CA ILE A 15 -16.49 -52.83 -24.98
C ILE A 15 -16.15 -51.35 -24.74
N ASP A 16 -16.16 -50.56 -25.82
CA ASP A 16 -16.09 -49.09 -25.75
C ASP A 16 -17.39 -48.55 -25.14
N LEU A 17 -17.41 -48.47 -23.80
CA LEU A 17 -18.55 -48.06 -22.97
C LEU A 17 -19.10 -46.67 -23.35
N PRO A 18 -18.28 -45.64 -23.64
CA PRO A 18 -18.77 -44.36 -24.17
C PRO A 18 -19.55 -44.51 -25.47
N LYS A 19 -19.06 -45.34 -26.40
CA LYS A 19 -19.71 -45.58 -27.68
C LYS A 19 -21.01 -46.38 -27.53
N LEU A 20 -21.04 -47.36 -26.62
CA LEU A 20 -22.24 -48.12 -26.29
C LEU A 20 -23.30 -47.21 -25.63
N SER A 21 -22.91 -46.38 -24.67
CA SER A 21 -23.81 -45.42 -24.02
C SER A 21 -24.36 -44.41 -25.02
N TYR A 22 -23.54 -43.92 -25.95
CA TYR A 22 -23.97 -43.02 -27.03
C TYR A 22 -25.02 -43.67 -27.96
N GLU A 23 -24.76 -44.90 -28.44
CA GLU A 23 -25.71 -45.59 -29.33
C GLU A 23 -27.01 -45.97 -28.63
N LEU A 24 -26.95 -46.36 -27.36
CA LEU A 24 -28.14 -46.64 -26.54
C LEU A 24 -28.98 -45.37 -26.32
N THR A 25 -28.32 -44.24 -26.03
CA THR A 25 -28.99 -42.94 -25.88
C THR A 25 -29.68 -42.52 -27.19
N ARG A 26 -29.07 -42.81 -28.34
CA ARG A 26 -29.63 -42.51 -29.66
C ARG A 26 -30.93 -43.27 -29.96
N ILE A 27 -31.11 -44.45 -29.38
CA ILE A 27 -32.33 -45.25 -29.49
C ILE A 27 -33.26 -45.10 -28.28
N GLY A 28 -32.98 -44.15 -27.38
CA GLY A 28 -33.83 -43.83 -26.23
C GLY A 28 -33.74 -44.82 -25.06
N LEU A 29 -32.67 -45.62 -24.98
CA LEU A 29 -32.41 -46.57 -23.90
C LEU A 29 -31.18 -46.13 -23.09
N GLY A 30 -31.25 -46.19 -21.76
CA GLY A 30 -30.09 -46.03 -20.89
C GLY A 30 -29.35 -47.35 -20.69
N THR A 31 -28.06 -47.30 -20.33
CA THR A 31 -27.25 -48.48 -19.93
C THR A 31 -27.90 -49.24 -18.77
N ASP A 32 -28.59 -48.51 -17.88
CA ASP A 32 -29.31 -49.05 -16.73
C ASP A 32 -30.48 -49.96 -17.12
N ALA A 33 -31.14 -49.68 -18.25
CA ALA A 33 -32.26 -50.48 -18.74
C ALA A 33 -31.83 -51.89 -19.20
N LEU A 34 -30.52 -52.08 -19.43
CA LEU A 34 -29.90 -53.35 -19.79
C LEU A 34 -29.19 -54.02 -18.58
N GLY A 35 -29.27 -53.44 -17.38
CA GLY A 35 -28.62 -53.96 -16.17
C GLY A 35 -27.09 -53.85 -16.19
N LEU A 36 -26.54 -52.96 -17.01
CA LEU A 36 -25.11 -52.66 -17.08
C LEU A 36 -24.85 -51.39 -16.26
N TYR A 37 -24.47 -51.57 -15.01
CA TYR A 37 -24.15 -50.47 -14.08
C TYR A 37 -22.67 -50.09 -14.24
N THR A 38 -22.40 -48.90 -14.79
CA THR A 38 -21.03 -48.41 -15.07
C THR A 38 -20.40 -47.64 -13.91
N GLU A 39 -21.17 -47.29 -12.89
CA GLU A 39 -20.71 -46.63 -11.67
C GLU A 39 -21.04 -47.50 -10.44
N PRO A 40 -20.18 -47.55 -9.41
CA PRO A 40 -20.49 -48.27 -8.17
C PRO A 40 -21.75 -47.68 -7.54
N ASP A 41 -22.73 -48.52 -7.21
CA ASP A 41 -24.06 -48.18 -6.64
C ASP A 41 -24.04 -46.85 -5.89
N SER A 42 -24.42 -45.76 -6.57
CA SER A 42 -24.66 -44.49 -5.89
C SER A 42 -25.93 -44.67 -5.08
N LEU A 43 -25.80 -44.71 -3.75
CA LEU A 43 -26.95 -44.68 -2.86
C LEU A 43 -27.75 -43.40 -3.16
N ASP A 44 -28.93 -43.51 -3.77
CA ASP A 44 -29.85 -42.40 -3.99
C ASP A 44 -30.46 -41.97 -2.63
N LEU A 45 -29.66 -41.23 -1.85
CA LEU A 45 -29.99 -40.81 -0.50
C LEU A 45 -31.07 -39.72 -0.54
N SER A 46 -32.30 -40.09 -0.18
CA SER A 46 -33.42 -39.14 -0.12
C SER A 46 -33.35 -38.15 1.06
N LEU A 47 -32.61 -38.47 2.13
CA LEU A 47 -32.36 -37.60 3.29
C LEU A 47 -31.16 -38.12 4.09
N PHE A 48 -30.19 -37.26 4.39
CA PHE A 48 -29.09 -37.53 5.31
C PHE A 48 -29.40 -36.94 6.69
N ILE A 49 -29.35 -37.75 7.75
CA ILE A 49 -29.56 -37.28 9.13
C ILE A 49 -28.24 -37.43 9.89
N SER A 50 -27.64 -36.29 10.27
CA SER A 50 -26.44 -36.24 11.12
C SER A 50 -26.84 -36.25 12.60
N LEU A 51 -26.12 -37.02 13.42
CA LEU A 51 -26.26 -37.04 14.87
C LEU A 51 -25.00 -36.46 15.51
N ASP A 52 -25.14 -35.37 16.26
CA ASP A 52 -24.07 -34.77 17.07
C ASP A 52 -24.54 -34.65 18.51
N LEU A 53 -24.40 -35.74 19.26
CA LEU A 53 -24.94 -35.86 20.61
C LEU A 53 -23.86 -35.75 21.68
N SER A 54 -24.14 -35.02 22.75
CA SER A 54 -23.32 -34.94 23.96
C SER A 54 -24.12 -35.23 25.21
N SER A 55 -23.49 -35.73 26.25
CA SER A 55 -24.17 -36.07 27.51
C SER A 55 -24.45 -34.87 28.42
N HIS A 56 -24.08 -33.65 28.03
CA HIS A 56 -24.07 -32.50 28.94
C HIS A 56 -25.36 -31.66 28.94
N SER A 57 -26.34 -32.03 28.12
CA SER A 57 -27.67 -31.42 28.10
C SER A 57 -28.72 -32.50 27.84
N ASN A 58 -29.99 -32.23 28.12
CA ASN A 58 -31.10 -33.11 27.80
C ASN A 58 -31.93 -32.56 26.62
N ARG A 59 -31.36 -31.66 25.82
CA ARG A 59 -32.05 -31.00 24.72
C ARG A 59 -31.35 -31.31 23.41
N VAL A 60 -32.12 -31.76 22.44
CA VAL A 60 -31.65 -32.02 21.08
C VAL A 60 -32.34 -31.02 20.19
N ALA A 61 -31.62 -30.29 19.36
CA ALA A 61 -32.21 -29.48 18.32
C ALA A 61 -32.27 -30.22 17.00
N ILE A 62 -33.32 -29.95 16.24
CA ILE A 62 -33.36 -30.23 14.80
C ILE A 62 -32.91 -28.99 14.04
N TRP A 63 -31.95 -29.15 13.14
CA TRP A 63 -31.30 -28.07 12.41
C TRP A 63 -31.04 -28.43 10.95
N ASN A 64 -30.73 -27.39 10.17
CA ASN A 64 -30.07 -27.51 8.89
C ASN A 64 -28.89 -26.54 8.84
N THR A 65 -27.71 -27.04 8.46
CA THR A 65 -26.42 -26.33 8.41
C THR A 65 -26.32 -25.23 7.35
N ASN A 66 -27.44 -24.68 6.88
CA ASN A 66 -27.42 -23.61 5.91
C ASN A 66 -27.03 -22.27 6.54
N PRO A 67 -26.02 -21.57 6.03
CA PRO A 67 -25.68 -20.24 6.51
C PRO A 67 -26.74 -19.16 6.17
N LEU A 68 -27.60 -19.38 5.17
CA LEU A 68 -28.59 -18.40 4.70
C LEU A 68 -30.01 -18.76 5.16
N LEU A 69 -30.63 -17.85 5.93
CA LEU A 69 -31.97 -18.01 6.51
C LEU A 69 -33.06 -18.36 5.47
N GLN A 70 -32.97 -17.77 4.27
CA GLN A 70 -33.93 -18.00 3.18
C GLN A 70 -34.00 -19.49 2.77
N PHE A 71 -32.87 -20.20 2.85
CA PHE A 71 -32.78 -21.61 2.47
C PHE A 71 -33.09 -22.54 3.65
N GLN A 72 -32.92 -22.09 4.90
CA GLN A 72 -33.40 -22.83 6.07
C GLN A 72 -34.94 -23.01 6.03
N ARG A 73 -35.68 -22.00 5.54
CA ARG A 73 -37.15 -22.05 5.43
C ARG A 73 -37.66 -23.17 4.51
N VAL A 74 -36.86 -23.66 3.57
CA VAL A 74 -37.24 -24.80 2.70
C VAL A 74 -37.53 -26.06 3.53
N PHE A 75 -36.87 -26.21 4.68
CA PHE A 75 -37.01 -27.36 5.57
C PHE A 75 -38.16 -27.24 6.59
N LEU A 76 -38.97 -26.19 6.50
CA LEU A 76 -40.13 -25.97 7.37
C LEU A 76 -41.09 -27.18 7.48
N PRO A 77 -41.43 -27.89 6.38
CA PRO A 77 -42.30 -29.08 6.47
C PRO A 77 -41.68 -30.18 7.35
N LEU A 78 -40.40 -30.48 7.14
CA LEU A 78 -39.66 -31.49 7.92
C LEU A 78 -39.60 -31.08 9.40
N ALA A 79 -39.30 -29.82 9.70
CA ALA A 79 -39.29 -29.31 11.06
C ALA A 79 -40.64 -29.49 11.77
N ARG A 80 -41.76 -29.19 11.07
CA ARG A 80 -43.12 -29.36 11.61
C ARG A 80 -43.43 -30.84 11.89
N SER A 81 -43.05 -31.74 10.99
CA SER A 81 -43.24 -33.19 11.18
C SER A 81 -42.49 -33.70 12.40
N PHE A 82 -41.20 -33.37 12.55
CA PHE A 82 -40.40 -33.78 13.71
C PHE A 82 -40.91 -33.19 15.02
N VAL A 83 -41.37 -31.93 15.04
CA VAL A 83 -42.02 -31.34 16.23
C VAL A 83 -43.33 -32.06 16.56
N SER A 84 -44.12 -32.46 15.56
CA SER A 84 -45.32 -33.28 15.76
C SER A 84 -45.00 -34.65 16.35
N TYR A 85 -43.93 -35.31 15.88
CA TYR A 85 -43.48 -36.59 16.43
C TYR A 85 -43.05 -36.48 17.89
N ASP A 86 -42.31 -35.44 18.27
CA ASP A 86 -41.98 -35.15 19.68
C ASP A 86 -43.25 -34.96 20.52
N GLN A 87 -44.21 -34.15 20.05
CA GLN A 87 -45.48 -33.93 20.75
C GLN A 87 -46.28 -35.24 20.95
N GLN A 88 -46.37 -36.07 19.92
CA GLN A 88 -47.03 -37.38 20.01
C GLN A 88 -46.31 -38.34 20.96
N ALA A 89 -44.97 -38.37 20.91
CA ALA A 89 -44.15 -39.16 21.81
C ALA A 89 -44.33 -38.72 23.27
N ARG A 90 -44.38 -37.40 23.53
CA ARG A 90 -44.67 -36.85 24.87
C ARG A 90 -46.06 -37.19 25.37
N GLN A 91 -47.08 -37.12 24.51
CA GLN A 91 -48.44 -37.50 24.89
C GLN A 91 -48.55 -38.98 25.32
N LYS A 92 -47.79 -39.88 24.69
CA LYS A 92 -47.70 -41.29 25.09
C LYS A 92 -46.98 -41.49 26.45
N SER A 93 -46.07 -40.60 26.80
CA SER A 93 -45.20 -40.66 28.00
C SER A 93 -45.81 -40.07 29.27
N LEU A 94 -46.87 -39.26 29.18
CA LEU A 94 -47.56 -38.64 30.32
C LEU A 94 -48.23 -39.64 31.29
N ARG A 95 -48.09 -40.95 31.06
CA ARG A 95 -48.56 -42.05 31.93
C ARG A 95 -47.54 -42.53 32.97
N GLY A 96 -46.47 -41.77 33.21
CA GLY A 96 -45.86 -41.72 34.55
C GLY A 96 -44.51 -42.39 34.75
N GLU A 97 -43.48 -42.15 33.93
CA GLU A 97 -42.10 -42.43 34.35
C GLU A 97 -41.04 -41.60 33.59
N LYS A 98 -40.11 -41.03 34.37
CA LYS A 98 -38.84 -40.34 34.04
C LYS A 98 -38.89 -39.01 33.24
N PRO A 99 -38.00 -38.04 33.56
CA PRO A 99 -37.82 -36.83 32.74
C PRO A 99 -37.24 -37.23 31.37
N ARG A 100 -37.87 -36.78 30.28
CA ARG A 100 -37.47 -37.10 28.89
C ARG A 100 -36.69 -35.93 28.28
N ALA A 101 -35.81 -36.22 27.32
CA ALA A 101 -35.18 -35.17 26.52
C ALA A 101 -36.22 -34.37 25.72
N SER A 102 -35.89 -33.11 25.39
CA SER A 102 -36.79 -32.23 24.62
C SER A 102 -36.21 -31.86 23.26
N LEU A 103 -37.06 -31.82 22.23
CA LEU A 103 -36.70 -31.32 20.91
C LEU A 103 -36.77 -29.78 20.86
N VAL A 104 -35.74 -29.15 20.33
CA VAL A 104 -35.68 -27.72 20.00
C VAL A 104 -35.81 -27.56 18.48
N ASN A 105 -36.74 -26.74 18.03
CA ASN A 105 -36.88 -26.45 16.60
C ASN A 105 -35.88 -25.35 16.20
N GLY A 106 -34.73 -25.75 15.69
CA GLY A 106 -33.75 -24.83 15.14
C GLY A 106 -34.13 -24.35 13.73
N ILE A 107 -34.79 -25.14 12.90
CA ILE A 107 -35.10 -24.76 11.50
C ILE A 107 -36.10 -23.59 11.41
N SER A 108 -37.06 -23.56 12.32
CA SER A 108 -38.02 -22.46 12.45
C SER A 108 -38.12 -22.05 13.92
N PRO A 109 -37.10 -21.33 14.42
CA PRO A 109 -37.11 -20.87 15.78
C PRO A 109 -38.30 -19.93 16.02
N PRO A 110 -38.73 -19.74 17.28
CA PRO A 110 -39.54 -18.59 17.66
C PRO A 110 -38.89 -17.29 17.13
N ARG A 111 -39.70 -16.27 16.80
CA ARG A 111 -39.19 -14.96 16.30
C ARG A 111 -38.03 -14.46 17.18
N GLY A 112 -36.95 -14.03 16.55
CA GLY A 112 -35.75 -13.51 17.24
C GLY A 112 -34.78 -14.58 17.77
N ARG A 113 -34.94 -15.86 17.39
CA ARG A 113 -34.01 -16.92 17.81
C ARG A 113 -33.34 -17.57 16.61
N ASP A 114 -32.11 -18.00 16.80
CA ASP A 114 -31.37 -18.87 15.88
C ASP A 114 -30.85 -20.08 16.69
N LEU A 115 -30.50 -21.18 16.04
CA LEU A 115 -29.83 -22.28 16.72
C LEU A 115 -28.52 -21.83 17.36
N LYS A 116 -27.81 -20.89 16.73
CA LYS A 116 -26.58 -20.29 17.28
C LYS A 116 -26.80 -19.69 18.67
N SER A 117 -28.00 -19.21 18.99
CA SER A 117 -28.36 -18.73 20.33
C SER A 117 -28.23 -19.81 21.42
N TYR A 118 -28.24 -21.09 21.06
CA TYR A 118 -28.20 -22.21 21.99
C TYR A 118 -26.80 -22.85 22.12
N PHE A 119 -25.79 -22.35 21.40
CA PHE A 119 -24.41 -22.86 21.47
C PHE A 119 -23.47 -21.92 22.21
N THR A 120 -22.54 -22.51 22.94
CA THR A 120 -21.60 -21.83 23.83
C THR A 120 -20.31 -21.40 23.12
N GLY A 121 -19.85 -22.15 22.09
CA GLY A 121 -18.63 -21.86 21.33
C GLY A 121 -18.84 -21.74 19.80
N GLY A 122 -17.73 -21.73 19.05
CA GLY A 122 -17.73 -21.69 17.59
C GLY A 122 -18.48 -22.88 16.94
N GLU A 123 -18.98 -22.69 15.72
CA GLU A 123 -19.66 -23.77 14.97
C GLU A 123 -18.65 -24.87 14.62
N ALA A 124 -18.72 -26.01 15.31
CA ALA A 124 -18.10 -27.23 14.80
C ALA A 124 -18.73 -27.59 13.46
N ILE A 125 -17.90 -27.82 12.44
CA ILE A 125 -18.37 -28.34 11.15
C ILE A 125 -18.86 -29.76 11.39
N THR A 126 -20.17 -29.96 11.25
CA THR A 126 -20.79 -31.26 11.44
C THR A 126 -20.77 -32.06 10.14
N ASN A 127 -20.88 -33.38 10.23
CA ASN A 127 -20.99 -34.23 9.03
C ASN A 127 -22.19 -33.81 8.15
N GLY A 128 -23.22 -33.21 8.74
CA GLY A 128 -24.35 -32.66 8.01
C GLY A 128 -23.99 -31.45 7.13
N ALA A 129 -23.03 -30.61 7.54
CA ALA A 129 -22.54 -29.52 6.71
C ALA A 129 -21.83 -30.03 5.44
N ILE A 130 -21.04 -31.10 5.57
CA ILE A 130 -20.35 -31.77 4.45
C ILE A 130 -21.37 -32.38 3.48
N ALA A 131 -22.35 -33.14 3.99
CA ALA A 131 -23.40 -33.76 3.18
C ALA A 131 -24.26 -32.72 2.43
N ARG A 132 -24.60 -31.60 3.08
CA ARG A 132 -25.27 -30.45 2.42
C ARG A 132 -24.42 -29.89 1.28
N GLY A 133 -23.10 -29.77 1.48
CA GLY A 133 -22.17 -29.19 0.52
C GLY A 133 -22.04 -29.98 -0.80
N VAL A 134 -22.38 -31.27 -0.81
CA VAL A 134 -22.48 -32.10 -2.04
C VAL A 134 -23.91 -32.19 -2.59
N GLY A 135 -24.83 -31.40 -2.06
CA GLY A 135 -26.22 -31.34 -2.54
C GLY A 135 -27.16 -32.41 -2.00
N ILE A 136 -26.77 -33.11 -0.94
CA ILE A 136 -27.66 -34.07 -0.28
C ILE A 136 -28.59 -33.32 0.69
N LEU A 137 -29.89 -33.60 0.60
CA LEU A 137 -30.87 -33.08 1.53
C LEU A 137 -30.51 -33.53 2.95
N THR A 138 -30.21 -32.58 3.83
CA THR A 138 -29.62 -32.89 5.15
C THR A 138 -30.42 -32.30 6.29
N LEU A 139 -30.60 -33.09 7.35
CA LEU A 139 -31.08 -32.66 8.67
C LEU A 139 -30.04 -33.04 9.72
N GLU A 140 -29.97 -32.25 10.77
CA GLU A 140 -29.08 -32.50 11.89
C GLU A 140 -29.85 -32.56 13.19
N LEU A 141 -29.56 -33.58 14.01
CA LEU A 141 -30.00 -33.70 15.39
C LEU A 141 -28.80 -33.51 16.29
N ARG A 142 -28.75 -32.35 16.96
CA ARG A 142 -27.58 -31.92 17.73
C ARG A 142 -27.94 -31.56 19.16
N THR A 143 -27.13 -31.98 20.13
CA THR A 143 -27.31 -31.52 21.51
C THR A 143 -27.06 -30.03 21.60
N VAL A 144 -28.02 -29.29 22.14
CA VAL A 144 -27.92 -27.84 22.36
C VAL A 144 -27.68 -27.53 23.82
N GLU A 145 -27.18 -26.33 24.12
CA GLU A 145 -26.81 -25.91 25.47
C GLU A 145 -25.73 -26.84 26.05
N ASP A 146 -24.74 -27.22 25.23
CA ASP A 146 -23.57 -27.96 25.67
C ASP A 146 -22.58 -27.00 26.38
N PRO A 147 -22.31 -27.15 27.68
CA PRO A 147 -21.43 -26.26 28.44
C PRO A 147 -19.93 -26.44 28.12
N ARG A 148 -19.56 -27.39 27.23
CA ARG A 148 -18.18 -27.61 26.81
C ARG A 148 -17.65 -26.44 25.98
N LEU A 149 -16.50 -25.94 26.41
CA LEU A 149 -15.72 -24.90 25.74
C LEU A 149 -15.13 -25.35 24.40
N ARG A 150 -14.63 -26.58 24.38
CA ARG A 150 -13.95 -27.19 23.24
C ARG A 150 -14.45 -28.63 23.10
N LEU A 151 -14.79 -28.99 21.87
CA LEU A 151 -15.14 -30.35 21.48
C LEU A 151 -13.85 -31.08 21.08
N ASP A 152 -13.78 -32.39 21.33
CA ASP A 152 -12.66 -33.26 20.93
C ASP A 152 -11.30 -32.91 21.55
N SER A 153 -11.34 -32.39 22.76
CA SER A 153 -10.14 -32.16 23.58
C SER A 153 -9.63 -33.46 24.22
N PRO A 154 -8.36 -33.54 24.62
CA PRO A 154 -7.85 -34.64 25.46
C PRO A 154 -8.57 -34.78 26.83
N LEU A 155 -9.42 -33.80 27.18
CA LEU A 155 -10.27 -33.81 28.36
C LEU A 155 -11.61 -34.51 28.11
N ASP A 156 -12.03 -34.72 26.86
CA ASP A 156 -13.22 -35.50 26.49
C ASP A 156 -12.98 -37.00 26.70
N ARG A 157 -13.03 -37.41 27.96
CA ARG A 157 -12.80 -38.80 28.39
C ARG A 157 -14.12 -39.50 28.64
N ALA A 158 -14.18 -40.80 28.30
CA ALA A 158 -15.37 -41.63 28.50
C ALA A 158 -15.95 -41.58 29.94
N GLN A 159 -15.09 -41.35 30.95
CA GLN A 159 -15.47 -41.22 32.35
C GLN A 159 -16.31 -39.97 32.69
N PHE A 160 -16.29 -38.94 31.83
CA PHE A 160 -17.07 -37.70 32.02
C PHE A 160 -18.40 -37.72 31.25
N VAL A 161 -18.72 -38.84 30.58
CA VAL A 161 -19.97 -39.03 29.85
C VAL A 161 -21.08 -39.39 30.84
N ASP A 162 -22.11 -38.55 30.91
CA ASP A 162 -23.37 -38.87 31.59
C ASP A 162 -24.25 -39.74 30.67
N PHE A 163 -24.13 -41.05 30.86
CA PHE A 163 -24.90 -42.02 30.09
C PHE A 163 -26.42 -41.94 30.33
N GLU A 164 -26.88 -41.39 31.46
CA GLU A 164 -28.31 -41.23 31.72
C GLU A 164 -28.89 -40.13 30.82
N SER A 165 -28.25 -38.96 30.79
CA SER A 165 -28.64 -37.86 29.90
C SER A 165 -28.53 -38.23 28.43
N LEU A 166 -27.48 -38.96 28.04
CA LEU A 166 -27.34 -39.47 26.69
C LEU A 166 -28.44 -40.49 26.34
N SER A 167 -28.77 -41.42 27.25
CA SER A 167 -29.86 -42.38 27.05
C SER A 167 -31.19 -41.69 26.78
N ARG A 168 -31.51 -40.62 27.52
CA ARG A 168 -32.73 -39.81 27.30
C ARG A 168 -32.77 -39.18 25.90
N GLN A 169 -31.63 -38.71 25.41
CA GLN A 169 -31.55 -38.15 24.06
C GLN A 169 -31.68 -39.23 22.99
N VAL A 170 -31.04 -40.39 23.17
CA VAL A 170 -31.15 -41.52 22.26
C VAL A 170 -32.59 -42.03 22.20
N GLU A 171 -33.30 -42.09 23.33
CA GLU A 171 -34.73 -42.39 23.37
C GLU A 171 -35.54 -41.41 22.51
N LEU A 172 -35.36 -40.09 22.73
CA LEU A 172 -36.01 -39.06 21.92
C LEU A 172 -35.71 -39.24 20.42
N VAL A 173 -34.44 -39.41 20.05
CA VAL A 173 -34.03 -39.61 18.66
C VAL A 173 -34.70 -40.85 18.07
N ASN A 174 -34.78 -41.96 18.82
CA ASN A 174 -35.46 -43.17 18.36
C ASN A 174 -36.96 -42.94 18.12
N ASP A 175 -37.65 -42.18 18.97
CA ASP A 175 -39.06 -41.85 18.74
C ASP A 175 -39.26 -40.97 17.50
N LEU A 176 -38.39 -39.96 17.34
CA LEU A 176 -38.41 -39.05 16.19
C LEU A 176 -38.19 -39.82 14.89
N LEU A 177 -37.18 -40.69 14.86
CA LEU A 177 -36.89 -41.53 13.70
C LEU A 177 -37.99 -42.55 13.45
N HIS A 178 -38.59 -43.14 14.49
CA HIS A 178 -39.71 -44.07 14.33
C HIS A 178 -40.94 -43.37 13.74
N GLY A 179 -41.23 -42.14 14.19
CA GLY A 179 -42.27 -41.28 13.62
C GLY A 179 -41.99 -40.96 12.15
N ALA A 180 -40.77 -40.50 11.84
CA ALA A 180 -40.36 -40.15 10.49
C ALA A 180 -40.41 -41.33 9.52
N LEU A 181 -39.93 -42.52 9.92
CA LEU A 181 -39.94 -43.72 9.10
C LEU A 181 -41.34 -44.31 8.89
N SER A 182 -42.28 -43.99 9.78
CA SER A 182 -43.68 -44.44 9.68
C SER A 182 -44.57 -43.46 8.91
N ASP A 183 -44.09 -42.24 8.65
CA ASP A 183 -44.84 -41.18 8.00
C ASP A 183 -44.63 -41.16 6.48
N ARG A 184 -45.69 -41.46 5.73
CA ARG A 184 -45.67 -41.42 4.26
C ARG A 184 -45.65 -40.00 3.69
N GLU A 185 -45.98 -39.00 4.50
CA GLU A 185 -46.03 -37.58 4.13
C GLU A 185 -44.87 -36.78 4.78
N LEU A 186 -43.78 -37.46 5.18
CA LEU A 186 -42.62 -36.83 5.84
C LEU A 186 -42.09 -35.57 5.12
N TYR A 187 -42.03 -35.62 3.78
CA TYR A 187 -41.54 -34.51 2.93
C TYR A 187 -42.62 -33.44 2.63
N GLY A 188 -43.77 -33.50 3.30
CA GLY A 188 -44.90 -32.63 3.09
C GLY A 188 -45.76 -32.98 1.86
N PRO A 189 -46.78 -32.17 1.56
CA PRO A 189 -47.77 -32.45 0.50
C PRO A 189 -47.21 -32.35 -0.92
N ASN A 190 -46.07 -31.67 -1.10
CA ASN A 190 -45.41 -31.53 -2.40
C ASN A 190 -43.90 -31.78 -2.29
N PRO A 191 -43.46 -33.06 -2.24
CA PRO A 191 -42.04 -33.41 -2.11
C PRO A 191 -41.16 -32.88 -3.25
N ALA A 192 -41.74 -32.69 -4.44
CA ALA A 192 -41.03 -32.13 -5.60
C ALA A 192 -40.64 -30.66 -5.37
N GLU A 193 -41.49 -29.87 -4.71
CA GLU A 193 -41.21 -28.47 -4.39
C GLU A 193 -40.14 -28.32 -3.30
N LEU A 194 -40.18 -29.17 -2.27
CA LEU A 194 -39.12 -29.22 -1.25
C LEU A 194 -37.76 -29.56 -1.87
N ARG A 195 -37.73 -30.54 -2.79
CA ARG A 195 -36.51 -30.91 -3.53
C ARG A 195 -36.05 -29.79 -4.47
N ALA A 196 -36.97 -29.13 -5.19
CA ALA A 196 -36.64 -28.01 -6.07
C ALA A 196 -36.11 -26.80 -5.29
N GLY A 197 -36.70 -26.48 -4.14
CA GLY A 197 -36.22 -25.44 -3.24
C GLY A 197 -34.85 -25.76 -2.64
N HIS A 198 -34.59 -27.03 -2.30
CA HIS A 198 -33.27 -27.47 -1.87
C HIS A 198 -32.25 -27.39 -3.00
N ALA A 199 -32.62 -27.74 -4.24
CA ALA A 199 -31.74 -27.67 -5.42
C ALA A 199 -31.21 -26.26 -5.70
N GLN A 200 -31.99 -25.21 -5.43
CA GLN A 200 -31.54 -23.80 -5.54
C GLN A 200 -30.43 -23.44 -4.54
N ASN A 201 -30.25 -24.27 -3.51
CA ASN A 201 -29.27 -24.11 -2.45
C ASN A 201 -28.05 -25.06 -2.64
N ILE A 202 -28.06 -25.91 -3.66
CA ILE A 202 -26.93 -26.78 -3.98
C ILE A 202 -25.92 -25.96 -4.77
N LYS A 203 -24.81 -25.63 -4.12
CA LYS A 203 -23.56 -25.29 -4.78
C LYS A 203 -22.61 -26.42 -4.43
N ASP A 204 -21.97 -27.04 -5.42
CA ASP A 204 -20.90 -27.98 -5.13
C ASP A 204 -19.76 -27.20 -4.46
N GLU A 205 -19.75 -27.28 -3.14
CA GLU A 205 -18.82 -26.60 -2.25
C GLU A 205 -17.77 -27.58 -1.73
N GLN A 206 -17.67 -28.80 -2.25
CA GLN A 206 -16.69 -29.78 -1.77
C GLN A 206 -15.57 -29.96 -2.77
N ARG A 207 -14.35 -29.91 -2.25
CA ARG A 207 -13.11 -30.01 -3.00
C ARG A 207 -12.29 -31.11 -2.37
N THR A 208 -11.53 -31.80 -3.21
CA THR A 208 -10.62 -32.86 -2.80
C THR A 208 -9.20 -32.45 -3.15
N ILE A 209 -8.30 -32.61 -2.18
CA ILE A 209 -6.86 -32.57 -2.39
C ILE A 209 -6.39 -33.99 -2.69
N HIS A 210 -5.82 -34.17 -3.89
CA HIS A 210 -4.99 -35.32 -4.23
C HIS A 210 -3.54 -34.92 -4.06
N GLY A 211 -3.01 -35.22 -2.89
CA GLY A 211 -1.74 -34.71 -2.43
C GLY A 211 -0.59 -35.69 -2.59
N SER A 212 0.63 -35.16 -2.67
CA SER A 212 1.86 -35.95 -2.66
C SER A 212 2.93 -35.26 -1.81
N LEU A 213 3.48 -36.00 -0.85
CA LEU A 213 4.65 -35.62 -0.06
C LEU A 213 5.91 -36.06 -0.80
N ARG A 214 6.76 -35.09 -1.11
CA ARG A 214 7.99 -35.29 -1.90
C ARG A 214 9.18 -34.67 -1.20
N GLN A 215 10.38 -35.21 -1.39
CA GLN A 215 11.63 -34.62 -0.93
C GLN A 215 12.54 -34.35 -2.11
N MET A 216 13.21 -33.19 -2.13
CA MET A 216 14.20 -32.90 -3.17
C MET A 216 15.55 -33.55 -2.85
N VAL A 217 16.08 -34.33 -3.81
CA VAL A 217 17.36 -35.05 -3.65
C VAL A 217 18.51 -34.35 -4.39
N SER A 218 18.24 -33.64 -5.48
CA SER A 218 19.23 -32.83 -6.22
C SER A 218 18.58 -31.70 -7.04
N GLN A 219 19.38 -30.70 -7.46
CA GLN A 219 18.90 -29.59 -8.30
C GLN A 219 18.37 -30.11 -9.65
N GLY A 220 17.17 -29.67 -10.04
CA GLY A 220 16.59 -29.90 -11.38
C GLY A 220 15.66 -31.11 -11.52
N ALA A 221 15.51 -31.96 -10.51
CA ALA A 221 14.56 -33.07 -10.56
C ALA A 221 13.12 -32.59 -10.34
N SER A 222 12.31 -32.60 -11.39
CA SER A 222 10.90 -32.17 -11.36
C SER A 222 9.95 -33.09 -10.58
N GLY A 223 10.46 -34.22 -10.05
CA GLY A 223 9.66 -35.26 -9.40
C GLY A 223 9.79 -35.36 -7.87
N GLY A 224 10.97 -35.10 -7.30
CA GLY A 224 11.29 -35.43 -5.90
C GLY A 224 11.19 -36.93 -5.57
N GLU A 225 11.81 -37.38 -4.48
CA GLU A 225 11.57 -38.72 -3.92
C GLU A 225 10.30 -38.73 -3.08
N ALA A 226 9.56 -39.84 -3.09
CA ALA A 226 8.38 -40.01 -2.25
C ALA A 226 8.78 -40.08 -0.76
N VAL A 227 8.03 -39.37 0.09
CA VAL A 227 8.17 -39.49 1.55
C VAL A 227 7.07 -40.42 2.08
N PRO A 228 7.36 -41.71 2.32
CA PRO A 228 6.34 -42.67 2.72
C PRO A 228 5.87 -42.40 4.14
N TYR A 229 4.57 -42.63 4.40
CA TYR A 229 3.97 -42.52 5.74
C TYR A 229 4.11 -41.14 6.41
N GLY A 230 4.39 -40.10 5.63
CA GLY A 230 4.35 -38.73 6.12
C GLY A 230 2.92 -38.31 6.48
N ILE A 231 2.82 -37.29 7.32
CA ILE A 231 1.57 -36.71 7.78
C ILE A 231 1.36 -35.42 7.00
N ALA A 232 0.23 -35.27 6.31
CA ALA A 232 -0.22 -34.01 5.74
C ALA A 232 -1.32 -33.43 6.64
N ALA A 233 -1.07 -32.26 7.22
CA ALA A 233 -1.98 -31.53 8.09
C ALA A 233 -2.38 -30.21 7.44
N LEU A 234 -3.67 -29.91 7.42
CA LEU A 234 -4.18 -28.59 7.09
C LEU A 234 -4.17 -27.75 8.36
N ALA A 235 -3.52 -26.58 8.32
CA ALA A 235 -3.53 -25.67 9.46
C ALA A 235 -4.96 -25.16 9.73
N PRO A 236 -5.41 -25.08 10.99
CA PRO A 236 -6.70 -24.52 11.31
C PRO A 236 -6.65 -23.01 11.08
N ASP A 237 -7.21 -22.55 9.96
CA ASP A 237 -7.72 -21.19 9.92
C ASP A 237 -8.99 -21.13 10.79
N ARG A 238 -9.37 -19.94 11.28
CA ARG A 238 -10.57 -19.68 12.12
C ARG A 238 -11.87 -20.28 11.56
N VAL A 239 -11.85 -20.69 10.29
CA VAL A 239 -12.94 -21.25 9.51
C VAL A 239 -13.27 -22.72 9.86
N PHE A 240 -12.35 -23.48 10.46
CA PHE A 240 -12.43 -24.96 10.43
C PHE A 240 -12.64 -25.70 11.75
N GLY A 241 -12.79 -24.99 12.86
CA GLY A 241 -12.92 -25.62 14.18
C GLY A 241 -11.63 -26.31 14.64
N TRP A 242 -11.71 -27.00 15.78
CA TRP A 242 -10.53 -27.42 16.56
C TRP A 242 -9.79 -28.67 16.03
N ARG A 243 -10.34 -29.40 15.05
CA ARG A 243 -9.70 -30.59 14.47
C ARG A 243 -9.01 -30.20 13.16
N PRO A 244 -7.67 -30.20 13.07
CA PRO A 244 -7.02 -30.10 11.78
C PRO A 244 -7.38 -31.32 10.93
N TRP A 245 -7.61 -31.14 9.63
CA TRP A 245 -7.63 -32.29 8.72
C TRP A 245 -6.23 -32.84 8.61
N VAL A 246 -6.09 -34.10 9.01
CA VAL A 246 -4.83 -34.81 8.93
C VAL A 246 -5.03 -36.04 8.05
N ALA A 247 -4.17 -36.19 7.04
CA ALA A 247 -4.09 -37.40 6.23
C ALA A 247 -2.71 -38.04 6.40
N LEU A 248 -2.71 -39.37 6.53
CA LEU A 248 -1.49 -40.15 6.45
C LEU A 248 -1.22 -40.49 4.98
N ALA A 249 -0.02 -40.19 4.51
CA ALA A 249 0.42 -40.59 3.18
C ALA A 249 0.69 -42.10 3.12
N ASP A 250 0.50 -42.68 1.95
CA ASP A 250 0.79 -44.08 1.69
C ASP A 250 2.30 -44.34 1.53
N LYS A 251 2.66 -45.56 1.11
CA LYS A 251 4.05 -45.95 0.79
C LYS A 251 4.66 -45.17 -0.38
N SER A 252 3.82 -44.57 -1.22
CA SER A 252 4.19 -43.76 -2.38
C SER A 252 4.25 -42.27 -2.01
N GLY A 253 4.01 -41.93 -0.74
CA GLY A 253 3.92 -40.55 -0.25
C GLY A 253 2.66 -39.82 -0.73
N ASP A 254 1.68 -40.51 -1.29
CA ASP A 254 0.44 -39.92 -1.79
C ASP A 254 -0.65 -39.94 -0.71
N TYR A 255 -1.45 -38.89 -0.64
CA TYR A 255 -2.52 -38.74 0.33
C TYR A 255 -3.78 -38.15 -0.33
N ARG A 256 -4.93 -38.36 0.31
CA ARG A 256 -6.21 -37.79 -0.13
C ARG A 256 -6.90 -37.12 1.04
N ILE A 257 -7.30 -35.86 0.86
CA ILE A 257 -8.15 -35.13 1.80
C ILE A 257 -9.38 -34.67 1.04
N SER A 258 -10.55 -35.11 1.46
CA SER A 258 -11.84 -34.77 0.83
C SER A 258 -12.74 -34.03 1.81
N GLY A 259 -13.72 -33.31 1.28
CA GLY A 259 -14.68 -32.56 2.09
C GLY A 259 -14.20 -31.16 2.48
N LEU A 260 -13.38 -30.54 1.62
CA LEU A 260 -12.83 -29.20 1.86
C LEU A 260 -13.64 -28.14 1.12
N PRO A 261 -13.87 -26.95 1.70
CA PRO A 261 -14.56 -25.87 1.02
C PRO A 261 -13.66 -25.17 -0.02
N PRO A 262 -14.25 -24.45 -1.00
CA PRO A 262 -13.51 -23.76 -2.04
C PRO A 262 -12.87 -22.45 -1.55
N MET A 263 -11.81 -22.55 -0.77
CA MET A 263 -11.04 -21.41 -0.24
C MET A 263 -9.53 -21.63 -0.34
N GLY A 264 -8.74 -20.62 0.04
CA GLY A 264 -7.29 -20.74 0.23
C GLY A 264 -6.99 -21.61 1.45
N LEU A 265 -6.07 -22.57 1.30
CA LEU A 265 -5.63 -23.45 2.38
C LEU A 265 -4.11 -23.58 2.38
N GLU A 266 -3.53 -23.81 3.56
CA GLU A 266 -2.12 -24.21 3.72
C GLU A 266 -2.01 -25.69 4.12
N VAL A 267 -1.19 -26.46 3.40
CA VAL A 267 -0.89 -27.86 3.74
C VAL A 267 0.53 -27.99 4.30
N HIS A 268 0.62 -28.43 5.55
CA HIS A 268 1.86 -28.71 6.26
C HIS A 268 2.14 -30.22 6.28
N GLY A 269 3.26 -30.64 5.73
CA GLY A 269 3.71 -32.03 5.76
C GLY A 269 4.80 -32.25 6.81
N PHE A 270 4.73 -33.37 7.50
CA PHE A 270 5.67 -33.77 8.55
C PHE A 270 6.02 -35.24 8.45
N LEU A 271 7.25 -35.61 8.81
CA LEU A 271 7.62 -37.01 9.05
C LEU A 271 8.11 -37.15 10.49
N LEU A 272 7.51 -38.06 11.24
CA LEU A 272 7.85 -38.32 12.64
C LEU A 272 8.79 -39.52 12.76
N ASP A 273 9.73 -39.45 13.69
CA ASP A 273 10.47 -40.61 14.15
C ASP A 273 9.52 -41.55 14.93
N PRO A 274 9.38 -42.82 14.53
CA PRO A 274 8.41 -43.74 15.14
C PRO A 274 8.74 -44.12 16.59
N THR A 275 9.97 -43.88 17.04
CA THR A 275 10.44 -44.21 18.40
C THR A 275 10.43 -43.01 19.34
N THR A 276 10.87 -41.85 18.86
CA THR A 276 11.01 -40.64 19.68
C THR A 276 9.84 -39.67 19.52
N GLY A 277 9.07 -39.77 18.44
CA GLY A 277 8.01 -38.82 18.10
C GLY A 277 8.53 -37.47 17.59
N ASN A 278 9.85 -37.30 17.42
CA ASN A 278 10.43 -36.06 16.93
C ASN A 278 10.12 -35.86 15.45
N ILE A 279 9.91 -34.60 15.04
CA ILE A 279 9.80 -34.22 13.64
C ILE A 279 11.18 -34.32 12.99
N THR A 280 11.30 -35.19 11.99
CA THR A 280 12.53 -35.43 11.21
C THR A 280 12.51 -34.73 9.85
N HIS A 281 11.31 -34.49 9.30
CA HIS A 281 11.10 -33.73 8.07
C HIS A 281 9.91 -32.80 8.24
N ALA A 282 9.99 -31.62 7.63
CA ALA A 282 8.95 -30.60 7.66
C ALA A 282 8.79 -29.96 6.27
N THR A 283 7.69 -29.24 6.04
CA THR A 283 7.45 -28.50 4.80
C THR A 283 8.53 -27.47 4.52
N ASP A 284 9.04 -27.48 3.30
CA ASP A 284 10.02 -26.51 2.81
C ASP A 284 9.34 -25.27 2.23
N ARG A 285 9.53 -24.12 2.89
CA ARG A 285 9.11 -22.78 2.45
C ARG A 285 10.17 -22.09 1.55
N GLY A 286 11.27 -22.77 1.21
CA GLY A 286 12.31 -22.24 0.33
C GLY A 286 11.83 -21.98 -1.11
N GLU A 287 12.41 -20.97 -1.77
CA GLU A 287 11.97 -20.50 -3.10
C GLU A 287 11.96 -21.61 -4.17
N GLN A 288 12.93 -22.53 -4.14
CA GLN A 288 12.97 -23.65 -5.09
C GLN A 288 11.86 -24.68 -4.83
N ALA A 289 11.55 -24.96 -3.57
CA ALA A 289 10.48 -25.87 -3.19
C ALA A 289 9.12 -25.31 -3.60
N GLN A 290 8.88 -24.02 -3.34
CA GLN A 290 7.62 -23.33 -3.67
C GLN A 290 7.36 -23.21 -5.19
N LYS A 291 8.40 -23.27 -6.03
CA LYS A 291 8.24 -23.37 -7.50
C LYS A 291 7.72 -24.73 -7.97
N ILE A 292 7.92 -25.79 -7.17
CA ILE A 292 7.55 -27.18 -7.51
C ILE A 292 6.25 -27.58 -6.82
N GLY A 293 6.07 -27.14 -5.58
CA GLY A 293 4.94 -27.47 -4.72
C GLY A 293 4.59 -26.28 -3.83
N LEU A 294 3.40 -25.73 -4.05
CA LEU A 294 2.91 -24.59 -3.28
C LEU A 294 2.51 -25.05 -1.87
N ILE A 295 2.89 -24.28 -0.86
CA ILE A 295 2.40 -24.49 0.51
C ILE A 295 0.94 -24.04 0.66
N GLU A 296 0.56 -23.01 -0.10
CA GLU A 296 -0.75 -22.39 -0.09
C GLU A 296 -1.35 -22.37 -1.49
N GLN A 297 -2.61 -22.79 -1.61
CA GLN A 297 -3.34 -22.74 -2.87
C GLN A 297 -4.86 -22.69 -2.63
N SER A 298 -5.58 -21.96 -3.49
CA SER A 298 -7.04 -21.93 -3.46
C SER A 298 -7.67 -23.14 -4.14
N LEU A 299 -8.62 -23.78 -3.47
CA LEU A 299 -9.36 -24.95 -3.98
C LEU A 299 -10.52 -24.55 -4.90
N THR A 300 -10.20 -24.18 -6.15
CA THR A 300 -11.25 -23.81 -7.13
C THR A 300 -11.79 -25.00 -7.92
N LYS A 301 -11.02 -26.10 -8.04
CA LYS A 301 -11.36 -27.30 -8.82
C LYS A 301 -11.79 -28.46 -7.93
N ASP A 302 -12.76 -29.25 -8.39
CA ASP A 302 -13.30 -30.44 -7.70
C ASP A 302 -12.21 -31.35 -7.14
N GLU A 303 -11.20 -31.63 -7.95
CA GLU A 303 -9.96 -32.26 -7.52
C GLU A 303 -8.77 -31.34 -7.83
N THR A 304 -8.01 -31.04 -6.78
CA THR A 304 -6.79 -30.25 -6.85
C THR A 304 -5.60 -31.14 -6.53
N ALA A 305 -4.71 -31.32 -7.52
CA ALA A 305 -3.44 -31.98 -7.29
C ALA A 305 -2.55 -31.06 -6.43
N TRP A 306 -2.08 -31.57 -5.29
CA TRP A 306 -1.25 -30.82 -4.36
C TRP A 306 0.09 -31.51 -4.20
N ARG A 307 1.17 -30.74 -4.22
CA ARG A 307 2.51 -31.29 -3.97
C ARG A 307 3.13 -30.50 -2.86
N THR A 308 3.47 -31.18 -1.77
CA THR A 308 4.15 -30.57 -0.63
C THR A 308 5.57 -31.11 -0.59
N VAL A 309 6.53 -30.21 -0.71
CA VAL A 309 7.95 -30.56 -0.67
C VAL A 309 8.43 -30.50 0.78
N LEU A 310 9.04 -31.58 1.24
CA LEU A 310 9.63 -31.74 2.56
C LEU A 310 11.15 -31.71 2.47
N PHE A 311 11.78 -31.32 3.56
CA PHE A 311 13.23 -31.39 3.73
C PHE A 311 13.58 -32.01 5.09
N PRO A 312 14.75 -32.66 5.23
CA PRO A 312 15.24 -33.11 6.52
C PRO A 312 15.41 -31.91 7.45
N ALA A 313 14.73 -31.93 8.58
CA ALA A 313 14.60 -30.77 9.46
C ALA A 313 14.79 -31.14 10.93
N SER A 314 15.25 -30.18 11.71
CA SER A 314 15.17 -30.20 13.17
C SER A 314 14.28 -29.05 13.64
N SER A 315 13.44 -29.32 14.65
CA SER A 315 12.58 -28.32 15.27
C SER A 315 13.31 -27.49 16.34
N LEU A 316 12.94 -26.21 16.43
CA LEU A 316 13.29 -25.26 17.48
C LEU A 316 12.00 -24.58 17.97
N ASP A 317 11.62 -24.85 19.21
CA ASP A 317 10.39 -24.36 19.81
C ASP A 317 10.64 -22.98 20.45
N LEU A 318 9.77 -22.02 20.12
CA LEU A 318 9.78 -20.65 20.59
C LEU A 318 8.54 -20.41 21.45
N TYR A 319 8.73 -19.89 22.67
CA TYR A 319 7.67 -19.50 23.59
C TYR A 319 7.79 -18.00 23.93
N GLU A 320 6.70 -17.40 24.42
CA GLU A 320 6.67 -16.00 24.82
C GLU A 320 6.84 -15.04 23.62
N ARG A 321 6.21 -15.35 22.48
CA ARG A 321 6.17 -14.47 21.30
C ARG A 321 5.20 -13.32 21.52
N ILE A 322 5.54 -12.29 22.28
CA ILE A 322 4.67 -11.13 22.51
C ILE A 322 5.24 -9.87 21.83
N ALA A 323 4.55 -9.35 20.83
CA ALA A 323 4.90 -8.08 20.20
C ALA A 323 4.58 -6.92 21.15
N ALA A 324 5.59 -6.46 21.91
CA ALA A 324 5.42 -5.47 22.98
C ALA A 324 4.81 -4.12 22.53
N SER A 325 4.93 -3.74 21.26
CA SER A 325 4.36 -2.50 20.72
C SER A 325 2.88 -2.60 20.33
N ARG A 326 2.41 -3.82 20.04
CA ARG A 326 1.06 -4.11 19.53
C ARG A 326 0.23 -5.03 20.43
N PHE A 327 0.81 -5.57 21.50
CA PHE A 327 0.15 -6.47 22.45
C PHE A 327 -0.45 -7.76 21.83
N PHE A 328 -0.04 -8.13 20.63
CA PHE A 328 -0.40 -9.37 19.94
C PHE A 328 0.76 -10.37 19.95
N ALA A 329 0.51 -11.60 19.51
CA ALA A 329 1.59 -12.54 19.28
C ALA A 329 2.56 -11.98 18.20
N MET A 330 3.88 -12.08 18.42
CA MET A 330 4.87 -11.79 17.36
C MET A 330 4.62 -12.69 16.17
N GLY A 331 5.18 -12.38 15.01
CA GLY A 331 5.34 -13.16 13.77
C GLY A 331 4.11 -13.93 13.28
N ASP A 332 2.92 -13.38 13.48
CA ASP A 332 1.72 -13.75 12.74
C ASP A 332 1.70 -13.05 11.35
N TRP A 333 2.57 -12.06 11.13
CA TRP A 333 2.67 -11.29 9.88
C TRP A 333 4.13 -11.05 9.45
N ASP A 334 4.42 -11.13 8.13
CA ASP A 334 5.73 -10.82 7.50
C ASP A 334 6.98 -11.41 8.22
N THR A 335 6.90 -12.69 8.59
CA THR A 335 8.03 -13.42 9.21
C THR A 335 9.05 -13.86 8.16
N LYS A 336 10.30 -13.46 8.35
CA LYS A 336 11.45 -13.81 7.52
C LYS A 336 12.45 -14.62 8.32
N VAL A 337 12.87 -15.75 7.77
CA VAL A 337 13.93 -16.59 8.34
C VAL A 337 15.19 -16.36 7.53
N MET A 338 16.31 -16.11 8.21
CA MET A 338 17.63 -15.91 7.59
C MET A 338 18.64 -16.94 8.10
N ASP A 339 19.64 -17.26 7.28
CA ASP A 339 20.81 -18.03 7.69
C ASP A 339 21.88 -17.13 8.33
N ARG A 340 23.00 -17.74 8.75
CA ARG A 340 24.16 -17.02 9.32
C ARG A 340 24.78 -15.93 8.41
N ARG A 341 24.50 -15.95 7.11
CA ARG A 341 25.01 -14.96 6.12
C ARG A 341 24.03 -13.81 5.91
N GLY A 342 22.87 -13.83 6.57
CA GLY A 342 21.81 -12.83 6.35
C GLY A 342 21.06 -13.02 5.04
N ILE A 343 21.06 -14.25 4.49
CA ILE A 343 20.32 -14.60 3.28
C ILE A 343 19.24 -15.60 3.68
N THR A 344 18.08 -15.59 3.00
CA THR A 344 17.06 -16.62 3.20
C THR A 344 17.66 -18.01 3.02
N PRO A 345 17.51 -18.94 4.00
CA PRO A 345 18.03 -20.28 3.88
C PRO A 345 17.47 -20.98 2.64
N ARG A 346 18.25 -21.91 2.09
CA ARG A 346 17.82 -22.68 0.92
C ARG A 346 16.58 -23.50 1.21
N SER A 347 16.52 -24.12 2.39
CA SER A 347 15.39 -24.89 2.89
C SER A 347 15.12 -24.51 4.33
N TYR A 348 13.88 -24.16 4.63
CA TYR A 348 13.44 -23.79 5.98
C TYR A 348 11.93 -23.94 6.07
N GLY A 349 11.41 -23.99 7.29
CA GLY A 349 9.97 -23.99 7.52
C GLY A 349 9.64 -23.39 8.88
N TYR A 350 8.37 -23.09 9.09
CA TYR A 350 7.84 -22.77 10.41
C TYR A 350 6.36 -23.11 10.49
N SER A 351 5.90 -23.33 11.71
CA SER A 351 4.49 -23.45 12.08
C SER A 351 4.19 -22.52 13.24
N VAL A 352 3.10 -21.79 13.12
CA VAL A 352 2.53 -20.95 14.18
C VAL A 352 1.19 -21.57 14.58
N GLY A 353 0.76 -21.37 15.83
CA GLY A 353 -0.55 -21.79 16.30
C GLY A 353 -1.71 -20.96 15.71
N GLU A 354 -2.86 -20.97 16.37
CA GLU A 354 -3.96 -20.06 16.03
C GLU A 354 -3.53 -18.60 16.26
N PHE A 355 -4.20 -17.67 15.60
CA PHE A 355 -3.96 -16.23 15.79
C PHE A 355 -3.99 -15.85 17.27
N GLY A 356 -2.91 -15.25 17.78
CA GLY A 356 -2.74 -14.93 19.20
C GLY A 356 -2.03 -16.00 20.04
N ASP A 357 -1.67 -17.16 19.47
CA ASP A 357 -0.85 -18.16 20.15
C ASP A 357 0.60 -17.67 20.32
N GLU A 358 1.10 -17.71 21.55
CA GLU A 358 2.47 -17.26 21.89
C GLU A 358 3.56 -18.29 21.56
N VAL A 359 3.24 -19.32 20.76
CA VAL A 359 4.11 -20.46 20.45
C VAL A 359 4.36 -20.58 18.94
N MET A 360 5.63 -20.78 18.58
CA MET A 360 6.05 -21.02 17.20
C MET A 360 7.08 -22.14 17.16
N VAL A 361 7.05 -22.97 16.11
CA VAL A 361 8.09 -23.97 15.85
C VAL A 361 8.82 -23.60 14.56
N LEU A 362 10.13 -23.38 14.67
CA LEU A 362 11.03 -23.17 13.54
C LEU A 362 11.65 -24.48 13.08
N PHE A 363 11.73 -24.69 11.77
CA PHE A 363 12.35 -25.85 11.14
C PHE A 363 13.55 -25.43 10.30
N GLY A 364 14.72 -25.99 10.61
CA GLY A 364 15.96 -25.75 9.86
C GLY A 364 16.67 -27.05 9.50
N ALA A 365 17.46 -27.02 8.42
CA ALA A 365 18.22 -28.20 8.01
C ALA A 365 19.33 -28.51 9.03
N PRO A 366 19.75 -29.78 9.17
CA PRO A 366 20.85 -30.14 10.06
C PRO A 366 22.13 -29.35 9.73
N GLY A 367 22.62 -28.59 10.70
CA GLY A 367 23.82 -27.74 10.54
C GLY A 367 23.54 -26.28 10.15
N ASP A 368 22.29 -25.93 9.86
CA ASP A 368 21.88 -24.53 9.70
C ASP A 368 21.76 -23.84 11.06
N SER A 369 21.94 -22.52 11.03
CA SER A 369 21.68 -21.60 12.13
C SER A 369 20.74 -20.53 11.62
N LEU A 370 19.59 -20.44 12.27
CA LEU A 370 18.47 -19.63 11.81
C LEU A 370 18.37 -18.36 12.65
N ARG A 371 18.09 -17.26 11.96
CA ARG A 371 17.70 -15.97 12.54
C ARG A 371 16.25 -15.69 12.17
N LEU A 372 15.54 -15.01 13.06
CA LEU A 372 14.15 -14.62 12.86
C LEU A 372 14.05 -13.10 12.77
N ILE A 373 13.36 -12.63 11.74
CA ILE A 373 13.07 -11.22 11.51
C ILE A 373 11.57 -11.11 11.27
N GLU A 374 10.92 -10.14 11.89
CA GLU A 374 9.51 -9.82 11.65
C GLU A 374 9.42 -8.41 11.07
N GLY A 375 8.81 -8.27 9.88
CA GLY A 375 8.77 -7.00 9.19
C GLY A 375 10.18 -6.48 8.86
N SER A 376 10.57 -5.42 9.59
CA SER A 376 11.89 -4.78 9.52
C SER A 376 12.74 -4.99 10.78
N VAL A 377 12.22 -5.69 11.78
CA VAL A 377 12.76 -5.83 13.14
C VAL A 377 13.42 -7.18 13.35
N LEU A 378 14.63 -7.19 13.89
CA LEU A 378 15.34 -8.42 14.24
C LEU A 378 14.75 -9.00 15.52
N LEU A 379 14.25 -10.23 15.49
CA LEU A 379 13.72 -10.89 16.67
C LEU A 379 14.70 -11.87 17.29
N LEU A 380 15.41 -12.67 16.48
CA LEU A 380 16.33 -13.66 17.02
C LEU A 380 17.58 -13.75 16.15
N ALA A 381 18.73 -13.51 16.74
CA ALA A 381 20.05 -13.58 16.11
C ALA A 381 21.08 -14.36 16.93
N ASN A 382 20.81 -14.60 18.21
CA ASN A 382 21.74 -15.14 19.22
C ASN A 382 22.83 -14.12 19.59
N GLU A 383 22.94 -13.79 20.88
CA GLU A 383 23.99 -12.92 21.45
C GLU A 383 25.39 -13.35 20.98
N ALA A 384 26.05 -12.52 20.18
CA ALA A 384 27.45 -12.69 19.79
C ALA A 384 28.18 -11.34 19.93
N GLY A 385 29.45 -11.38 20.33
CA GLY A 385 30.17 -10.23 20.87
C GLY A 385 30.28 -8.99 19.97
N LEU A 386 30.64 -7.86 20.59
CA LEU A 386 31.01 -6.62 19.91
C LEU A 386 32.52 -6.63 19.56
N PRO A 387 32.99 -6.03 18.44
CA PRO A 387 32.25 -5.30 17.40
C PRO A 387 32.30 -5.97 15.99
N GLY A 388 31.39 -5.58 15.08
CA GLY A 388 31.47 -5.92 13.64
C GLY A 388 30.37 -6.87 13.14
N GLU A 389 30.65 -7.69 12.12
CA GLU A 389 29.70 -8.70 11.60
C GLU A 389 29.23 -9.69 12.68
N GLU A 390 30.00 -9.83 13.76
CA GLU A 390 29.64 -10.65 14.93
C GLU A 390 28.40 -10.13 15.65
N ALA A 391 28.12 -8.83 15.62
CA ALA A 391 26.92 -8.23 16.23
C ALA A 391 25.62 -8.60 15.50
N LEU A 392 25.69 -9.13 14.27
CA LEU A 392 24.54 -9.68 13.56
C LEU A 392 24.09 -11.03 14.13
N GLY A 393 24.80 -11.56 15.15
CA GLY A 393 24.59 -12.88 15.71
C GLY A 393 25.00 -13.98 14.75
N VAL A 394 24.85 -15.26 15.11
CA VAL A 394 25.08 -16.40 14.20
C VAL A 394 23.82 -17.21 13.93
N GLY A 395 22.72 -16.87 14.60
CA GLY A 395 21.47 -17.61 14.63
C GLY A 395 21.48 -18.77 15.62
N PHE A 396 20.30 -19.33 15.86
CA PHE A 396 20.12 -20.52 16.70
C PHE A 396 20.08 -21.76 15.82
N SER A 397 20.83 -22.80 16.20
CA SER A 397 20.79 -24.08 15.47
C SER A 397 19.72 -25.01 16.05
N PRO A 398 18.68 -25.40 15.28
CA PRO A 398 17.64 -26.33 15.73
C PRO A 398 18.15 -27.74 16.04
N ALA A 399 19.36 -28.08 15.59
CA ALA A 399 20.01 -29.35 15.85
C ALA A 399 20.58 -29.42 17.28
N THR A 400 21.15 -28.31 17.78
CA THR A 400 21.80 -28.27 19.10
C THR A 400 20.89 -27.77 20.21
N ARG A 401 19.98 -26.85 19.88
CA ARG A 401 19.03 -26.26 20.82
C ARG A 401 17.62 -26.55 20.33
N LYS A 402 16.78 -27.11 21.21
CA LYS A 402 15.38 -27.45 20.90
C LYS A 402 14.38 -26.42 21.38
N LEU A 403 14.78 -25.54 22.29
CA LEU A 403 13.88 -24.63 23.00
C LEU A 403 14.51 -23.26 23.26
N ILE A 404 13.76 -22.20 22.99
CA ILE A 404 14.01 -20.83 23.46
C ILE A 404 12.81 -20.42 24.33
N PRO A 405 12.94 -20.48 25.66
CA PRO A 405 11.80 -20.27 26.56
C PRO A 405 11.48 -18.78 26.80
N GLN A 406 12.37 -17.86 26.42
CA GLN A 406 12.32 -16.43 26.78
C GLN A 406 12.60 -15.59 25.54
N VAL A 407 11.73 -15.70 24.54
CA VAL A 407 11.92 -15.01 23.26
C VAL A 407 11.90 -13.51 23.48
N THR A 408 10.98 -12.95 24.28
CA THR A 408 10.91 -11.51 24.57
C THR A 408 12.25 -10.92 25.00
N LEU A 409 12.87 -11.50 26.05
CA LEU A 409 14.14 -11.00 26.57
C LEU A 409 15.29 -11.24 25.59
N GLN A 410 15.33 -12.40 24.93
CA GLN A 410 16.37 -12.69 23.93
C GLN A 410 16.30 -11.70 22.76
N SER A 411 15.09 -11.39 22.27
CA SER A 411 14.89 -10.42 21.21
C SER A 411 15.38 -9.03 21.60
N ALA A 412 15.02 -8.57 22.81
CA ALA A 412 15.47 -7.27 23.30
C ALA A 412 17.01 -7.17 23.35
N LYS A 413 17.68 -8.24 23.79
CA LYS A 413 19.15 -8.29 23.83
C LYS A 413 19.80 -8.33 22.47
N ASP A 414 19.27 -9.16 21.57
CA ASP A 414 19.80 -9.32 20.21
C ASP A 414 19.66 -7.98 19.44
N MET A 415 18.56 -7.26 19.64
CA MET A 415 18.34 -5.91 19.08
C MET A 415 19.31 -4.89 19.69
N TRP A 416 19.36 -4.83 21.02
CA TRP A 416 20.24 -3.90 21.73
C TRP A 416 21.71 -4.08 21.34
N LEU A 417 22.18 -5.32 21.23
CA LEU A 417 23.56 -5.61 20.86
C LEU A 417 23.90 -5.17 19.42
N LEU A 418 22.96 -5.37 18.50
CA LEU A 418 23.10 -4.92 17.12
C LEU A 418 23.08 -3.39 17.03
N ASP A 419 22.20 -2.75 17.80
CA ASP A 419 22.12 -1.29 17.86
C ASP A 419 23.34 -0.68 18.53
N GLU A 420 23.90 -1.29 19.59
CA GLU A 420 25.16 -0.84 20.19
C GLU A 420 26.30 -0.90 19.17
N SER A 421 26.38 -1.97 18.36
CA SER A 421 27.39 -2.05 17.29
C SER A 421 27.20 -0.95 16.24
N ARG A 422 25.97 -0.62 15.87
CA ARG A 422 25.67 0.44 14.89
C ARG A 422 25.92 1.83 15.47
N LEU A 423 25.51 2.07 16.71
CA LEU A 423 25.72 3.32 17.41
C LEU A 423 27.20 3.58 17.66
N GLN A 424 27.99 2.57 18.03
CA GLN A 424 29.46 2.72 18.11
C GLN A 424 30.07 3.15 16.77
N GLN A 425 29.59 2.60 15.65
CA GLN A 425 29.99 3.06 14.31
C GLN A 425 29.55 4.51 14.06
N LEU A 426 28.31 4.88 14.35
CA LEU A 426 27.78 6.24 14.15
C LEU A 426 28.49 7.29 15.04
N ARG A 427 28.75 6.98 16.31
CA ARG A 427 29.51 7.81 17.26
C ARG A 427 30.93 8.07 16.75
N SER A 428 31.57 7.09 16.10
CA SER A 428 32.89 7.29 15.48
C SER A 428 32.90 8.34 14.36
N PHE A 429 31.73 8.65 13.79
CA PHE A 429 31.50 9.69 12.80
C PHE A 429 30.77 10.92 13.36
N SER A 430 30.61 11.03 14.68
CA SER A 430 29.87 12.10 15.38
C SER A 430 28.44 12.28 14.90
N ILE A 431 27.80 11.17 14.51
CA ILE A 431 26.38 11.12 14.23
C ILE A 431 25.69 10.68 15.51
N ASP A 432 25.40 11.64 16.36
CA ASP A 432 24.75 11.39 17.65
C ASP A 432 23.30 11.86 17.60
N ASN A 433 22.40 10.95 17.97
CA ASN A 433 20.99 11.27 18.21
C ASN A 433 20.71 11.08 19.71
N PRO A 434 20.62 12.17 20.50
CA PRO A 434 20.43 12.07 21.95
C PRO A 434 19.18 11.29 22.37
N MET A 435 18.11 11.33 21.56
CA MET A 435 16.89 10.55 21.82
C MET A 435 17.16 9.05 21.68
N VAL A 436 17.80 8.65 20.58
CA VAL A 436 18.13 7.25 20.32
C VAL A 436 19.10 6.72 21.38
N GLU A 437 20.10 7.52 21.74
CA GLU A 437 21.05 7.20 22.82
C GLU A 437 20.33 7.01 24.17
N SER A 438 19.35 7.86 24.48
CA SER A 438 18.53 7.73 25.69
C SER A 438 17.67 6.47 25.68
N LEU A 439 17.05 6.13 24.55
CA LEU A 439 16.25 4.91 24.40
C LEU A 439 17.13 3.67 24.54
N HIS A 440 18.31 3.69 23.92
CA HIS A 440 19.30 2.61 23.93
C HIS A 440 19.85 2.33 25.33
N GLU A 441 20.20 3.37 26.09
CA GLU A 441 20.60 3.22 27.51
C GLU A 441 19.43 2.77 28.40
N SER A 442 18.22 3.25 28.12
CA SER A 442 17.03 2.81 28.87
C SER A 442 16.74 1.33 28.66
N ALA A 443 16.86 0.85 27.43
CA ALA A 443 16.73 -0.56 27.09
C ALA A 443 17.80 -1.41 27.80
N ARG A 444 19.08 -0.98 27.81
CA ARG A 444 20.15 -1.64 28.57
C ARG A 444 19.78 -1.86 30.03
N LEU A 445 19.32 -0.80 30.70
CA LEU A 445 18.94 -0.85 32.11
C LEU A 445 17.73 -1.77 32.37
N LEU A 446 16.76 -1.79 31.46
CA LEU A 446 15.59 -2.67 31.55
C LEU A 446 15.98 -4.14 31.35
N ILE A 447 16.85 -4.43 30.38
CA ILE A 447 17.40 -5.76 30.13
C ILE A 447 18.14 -6.27 31.37
N GLU A 448 19.05 -5.48 31.95
CA GLU A 448 19.82 -5.85 33.16
C GLU A 448 18.90 -6.19 34.34
N LYS A 449 17.85 -5.38 34.55
CA LYS A 449 16.84 -5.62 35.60
C LYS A 449 15.97 -6.85 35.30
N ALA A 450 15.60 -7.07 34.04
CA ALA A 450 14.82 -8.24 33.64
C ALA A 450 15.59 -9.53 33.91
N GLU A 451 16.89 -9.56 33.58
CA GLU A 451 17.76 -10.68 33.92
C GLU A 451 17.91 -10.89 35.43
N GLU A 452 18.02 -9.81 36.21
CA GLU A 452 18.09 -9.90 37.67
C GLU A 452 16.80 -10.51 38.25
N ALA A 453 15.64 -10.00 37.83
CA ALA A 453 14.34 -10.55 38.22
C ALA A 453 14.21 -12.03 37.82
N GLN A 454 14.70 -12.40 36.64
CA GLN A 454 14.74 -13.78 36.17
C GLN A 454 15.65 -14.67 37.03
N ARG A 455 16.87 -14.22 37.36
CA ARG A 455 17.81 -14.91 38.26
C ARG A 455 17.19 -15.14 39.65
N HIS A 456 16.40 -14.18 40.13
CA HIS A 456 15.67 -14.27 41.38
C HIS A 456 14.29 -14.96 41.29
N LYS A 457 13.89 -15.43 40.11
CA LYS A 457 12.59 -16.09 39.84
C LYS A 457 11.37 -15.22 40.15
N GLN A 458 11.51 -13.90 40.03
CA GLN A 458 10.44 -12.92 40.19
C GLN A 458 9.68 -12.75 38.87
N TRP A 459 8.89 -13.76 38.49
CA TRP A 459 8.30 -13.86 37.15
C TRP A 459 7.41 -12.68 36.74
N GLY A 460 6.65 -12.08 37.67
CA GLY A 460 5.84 -10.89 37.37
C GLY A 460 6.68 -9.66 37.03
N GLN A 461 7.78 -9.43 37.76
CA GLN A 461 8.72 -8.35 37.47
C GLN A 461 9.54 -8.64 36.21
N TYR A 462 9.96 -9.89 35.99
CA TYR A 462 10.61 -10.33 34.76
C TYR A 462 9.73 -10.03 33.54
N ALA A 463 8.46 -10.45 33.56
CA ALA A 463 7.55 -10.27 32.43
C ALA A 463 7.35 -8.78 32.12
N LYS A 464 7.13 -7.96 33.15
CA LYS A 464 7.06 -6.50 33.01
C LYS A 464 8.33 -5.93 32.37
N LEU A 465 9.50 -6.17 32.97
CA LEU A 465 10.76 -5.57 32.55
C LEU A 465 11.22 -6.06 31.17
N ALA A 466 11.02 -7.34 30.83
CA ALA A 466 11.36 -7.89 29.52
C ALA A 466 10.48 -7.30 28.41
N ARG A 467 9.17 -7.13 28.67
CA ARG A 467 8.23 -6.46 27.77
C ARG A 467 8.56 -4.98 27.59
N GLU A 468 8.89 -4.28 28.68
CA GLU A 468 9.34 -2.87 28.61
C GLU A 468 10.64 -2.72 27.83
N ALA A 469 11.61 -3.62 28.04
CA ALA A 469 12.87 -3.64 27.30
C ALA A 469 12.61 -3.82 25.80
N LEU A 470 11.82 -4.84 25.43
CA LEU A 470 11.51 -5.10 24.03
C LEU A 470 10.71 -3.98 23.37
N GLY A 471 9.72 -3.41 24.09
CA GLY A 471 8.94 -2.27 23.58
C GLY A 471 9.80 -1.03 23.35
N THR A 472 10.83 -0.83 24.18
CA THR A 472 11.81 0.25 24.02
C THR A 472 12.69 0.00 22.79
N GLU A 473 13.19 -1.23 22.62
CA GLU A 473 13.98 -1.66 21.46
C GLU A 473 13.20 -1.59 20.14
N TYR A 474 11.89 -1.89 20.16
CA TYR A 474 11.01 -1.73 19.01
C TYR A 474 10.90 -0.27 18.52
N ARG A 475 11.26 0.71 19.37
CA ARG A 475 11.40 2.11 18.96
C ARG A 475 12.84 2.50 18.65
N ALA A 476 13.81 2.04 19.45
CA ALA A 476 15.22 2.36 19.24
C ALA A 476 15.72 1.81 17.89
N TYR A 477 15.45 0.54 17.59
CA TYR A 477 16.00 -0.16 16.44
C TYR A 477 15.62 0.44 15.07
N PRO A 478 14.35 0.75 14.78
CA PRO A 478 14.01 1.45 13.54
C PRO A 478 14.67 2.82 13.42
N GLU A 479 14.85 3.55 14.52
CA GLU A 479 15.49 4.87 14.53
C GLU A 479 17.01 4.79 14.34
N VAL A 480 17.70 3.81 14.95
CA VAL A 480 19.13 3.54 14.72
C VAL A 480 19.36 3.15 13.27
N ARG A 481 18.57 2.20 12.76
CA ARG A 481 18.64 1.76 11.36
C ARG A 481 18.25 2.89 10.41
N GLY A 482 17.25 3.68 10.76
CA GLY A 482 16.82 4.87 10.02
C GLY A 482 17.94 5.88 9.91
N THR A 483 18.61 6.19 11.02
CA THR A 483 19.79 7.07 11.05
C THR A 483 20.91 6.54 10.15
N GLN A 484 21.21 5.25 10.20
CA GLN A 484 22.21 4.62 9.33
C GLN A 484 21.82 4.70 7.83
N ASN A 485 20.56 4.39 7.51
CA ASN A 485 20.02 4.47 6.15
C ASN A 485 19.94 5.91 5.62
N ASP A 486 19.63 6.87 6.49
CA ASP A 486 19.62 8.29 6.16
C ASP A 486 21.01 8.69 5.68
N VAL A 487 22.05 8.34 6.44
CA VAL A 487 23.46 8.58 6.08
C VAL A 487 23.81 8.03 4.70
N MET A 488 23.33 6.82 4.41
CA MET A 488 23.49 6.19 3.09
C MET A 488 22.72 6.91 1.97
N THR A 489 21.52 7.39 2.26
CA THR A 489 20.67 8.08 1.27
C THR A 489 21.21 9.45 0.91
N GLY A 490 21.76 10.20 1.87
CA GLY A 490 22.37 11.50 1.58
C GLY A 490 23.59 11.39 0.67
N LEU A 491 24.35 10.30 0.77
CA LEU A 491 25.48 10.06 -0.13
C LEU A 491 25.04 10.06 -1.59
N VAL A 492 23.90 9.42 -1.91
CA VAL A 492 23.36 9.37 -3.28
C VAL A 492 23.07 10.78 -3.80
N PHE A 493 22.47 11.66 -2.98
CA PHE A 493 22.20 13.04 -3.36
C PHE A 493 23.49 13.84 -3.60
N PHE A 494 24.44 13.79 -2.67
CA PHE A 494 25.71 14.54 -2.80
C PHE A 494 26.57 14.03 -3.96
N VAL A 495 26.52 12.74 -4.26
CA VAL A 495 27.10 12.17 -5.48
C VAL A 495 26.40 12.68 -6.73
N ALA A 496 25.06 12.72 -6.74
CA ALA A 496 24.29 13.16 -7.90
C ALA A 496 24.57 14.63 -8.24
N ILE A 497 24.68 15.50 -7.22
CA ILE A 497 25.03 16.92 -7.42
C ILE A 497 26.53 17.14 -7.68
N LEU A 498 27.39 16.19 -7.30
CA LEU A 498 28.81 16.24 -7.63
C LEU A 498 29.05 16.15 -9.14
N LEU A 499 28.25 15.40 -9.90
CA LEU A 499 28.39 15.29 -11.35
C LEU A 499 28.27 16.65 -12.09
N PRO A 500 27.19 17.44 -11.93
CA PRO A 500 27.12 18.77 -12.52
C PRO A 500 28.16 19.72 -11.93
N ALA A 501 28.53 19.59 -10.65
CA ALA A 501 29.58 20.39 -10.03
C ALA A 501 30.94 20.18 -10.71
N VAL A 502 31.33 18.92 -10.95
CA VAL A 502 32.57 18.57 -11.66
C VAL A 502 32.56 19.14 -13.08
N PHE A 503 31.43 19.04 -13.78
CA PHE A 503 31.28 19.63 -15.11
C PHE A 503 31.44 21.17 -15.08
N PHE A 504 30.78 21.87 -14.16
CA PHE A 504 30.91 23.32 -14.03
C PHE A 504 32.33 23.73 -13.63
N PHE A 505 32.96 22.96 -12.74
CA PHE A 505 34.33 23.23 -12.29
C PHE A 505 35.35 23.03 -13.42
N GLU A 506 35.20 21.99 -14.25
CA GLU A 506 36.00 21.82 -15.47
C GLU A 506 35.89 23.02 -16.40
N LYS A 507 34.65 23.50 -16.63
CA LYS A 507 34.39 24.64 -17.51
C LYS A 507 34.92 25.96 -16.98
N LEU A 508 34.97 26.14 -15.66
CA LEU A 508 35.53 27.35 -15.04
C LEU A 508 37.07 27.36 -15.07
N LEU A 509 37.72 26.21 -14.84
CA LEU A 509 39.18 26.11 -14.75
C LEU A 509 39.88 25.90 -16.10
N PHE A 510 39.47 24.87 -16.85
CA PHE A 510 40.20 24.39 -18.03
C PHE A 510 39.52 24.77 -19.34
N ALA A 511 38.18 24.78 -19.37
CA ALA A 511 37.35 25.08 -20.53
C ALA A 511 37.85 24.40 -21.83
N SER A 512 38.09 23.08 -21.75
CA SER A 512 38.64 22.35 -22.90
C SER A 512 37.62 22.31 -24.05
N THR A 513 38.10 22.58 -25.27
CA THR A 513 37.31 22.51 -26.51
C THR A 513 37.39 21.15 -27.17
N GLU A 514 38.49 20.41 -26.94
CA GLU A 514 38.65 19.03 -27.40
C GLU A 514 37.91 18.07 -26.46
N ILE A 515 36.99 17.26 -27.02
CA ILE A 515 36.18 16.28 -26.27
C ILE A 515 37.07 15.35 -25.45
N ASN A 516 38.19 14.87 -26.01
CA ASN A 516 39.10 13.95 -25.31
C ASN A 516 39.74 14.59 -24.07
N ARG A 517 40.19 15.85 -24.18
CA ARG A 517 40.77 16.59 -23.04
C ARG A 517 39.70 16.96 -22.02
N GLN A 518 38.51 17.33 -22.49
CA GLN A 518 37.37 17.63 -21.64
C GLN A 518 36.99 16.40 -20.80
N LEU A 519 36.89 15.23 -21.42
CA LEU A 519 36.60 13.97 -20.73
C LEU A 519 37.70 13.60 -19.73
N LEU A 520 38.97 13.77 -20.10
CA LEU A 520 40.10 13.52 -19.21
C LEU A 520 40.07 14.45 -17.98
N ASN A 521 39.85 15.75 -18.17
CA ASN A 521 39.78 16.71 -17.08
C ASN A 521 38.56 16.46 -16.19
N LEU A 522 37.40 16.14 -16.78
CA LEU A 522 36.19 15.78 -16.05
C LEU A 522 36.43 14.53 -15.20
N ALA A 523 37.03 13.48 -15.76
CA ALA A 523 37.39 12.27 -15.04
C ALA A 523 38.40 12.53 -13.91
N ALA A 524 39.41 13.37 -14.16
CA ALA A 524 40.42 13.73 -13.16
C ALA A 524 39.82 14.53 -11.99
N ILE A 525 39.00 15.56 -12.28
CA ILE A 525 38.32 16.35 -11.25
C ILE A 525 37.32 15.47 -10.48
N PHE A 526 36.57 14.61 -11.18
CA PHE A 526 35.66 13.67 -10.53
C PHE A 526 36.42 12.74 -9.57
N LEU A 527 37.54 12.15 -10.01
CA LEU A 527 38.34 11.26 -9.17
C LEU A 527 38.90 11.97 -7.94
N VAL A 528 39.40 13.20 -8.09
CA VAL A 528 39.90 13.99 -6.96
C VAL A 528 38.76 14.35 -6.00
N SER A 529 37.64 14.86 -6.51
CA SER A 529 36.48 15.20 -5.67
C SER A 529 35.87 13.97 -4.99
N TRP A 530 35.87 12.82 -5.68
CA TRP A 530 35.47 11.53 -5.13
C TRP A 530 36.39 11.12 -3.98
N VAL A 531 37.71 11.19 -4.16
CA VAL A 531 38.67 10.89 -3.09
C VAL A 531 38.41 11.79 -1.89
N ILE A 532 38.24 13.10 -2.09
CA ILE A 532 37.92 14.03 -1.01
C ILE A 532 36.60 13.65 -0.31
N LEU A 533 35.53 13.43 -1.08
CA LEU A 533 34.23 13.04 -0.54
C LEU A 533 34.30 11.70 0.21
N SER A 534 35.06 10.72 -0.29
CA SER A 534 35.25 9.42 0.35
C SER A 534 35.97 9.49 1.69
N GLN A 535 36.83 10.50 1.89
CA GLN A 535 37.53 10.72 3.15
C GLN A 535 36.67 11.50 4.15
N VAL A 536 35.67 12.23 3.67
CA VAL A 536 34.93 13.22 4.45
C VAL A 536 33.52 12.73 4.80
N HIS A 537 32.88 11.93 3.95
CA HIS A 537 31.52 11.44 4.14
C HIS A 537 31.49 10.05 4.81
N PRO A 538 30.79 9.87 5.94
CA PRO A 538 30.78 8.63 6.72
C PRO A 538 30.13 7.41 6.04
N ALA A 539 29.22 7.63 5.08
CA ALA A 539 28.56 6.57 4.32
C ALA A 539 29.53 5.66 3.56
N PHE A 540 30.74 6.13 3.23
CA PHE A 540 31.74 5.29 2.58
C PHE A 540 32.27 4.17 3.46
N ASP A 541 32.40 4.41 4.76
CA ASP A 541 32.85 3.40 5.71
C ASP A 541 31.69 2.46 6.13
N LEU A 542 30.44 2.94 6.06
CA LEU A 542 29.23 2.14 6.31
C LEU A 542 28.83 1.25 5.11
N ALA A 543 29.29 1.60 3.91
CA ALA A 543 28.99 0.89 2.67
C ALA A 543 30.22 0.18 2.11
N ASN A 544 30.09 -0.41 0.92
CA ASN A 544 31.24 -0.77 0.11
C ASN A 544 31.54 0.36 -0.90
N PRO A 545 32.58 1.21 -0.69
CA PRO A 545 32.89 2.36 -1.55
C PRO A 545 33.02 2.00 -3.03
N LEU A 546 33.52 0.80 -3.31
CA LEU A 546 33.77 0.35 -4.69
C LEU A 546 32.47 0.11 -5.44
N VAL A 547 31.43 -0.39 -4.77
CA VAL A 547 30.12 -0.62 -5.38
C VAL A 547 29.48 0.70 -5.77
N ILE A 548 29.57 1.71 -4.89
CA ILE A 548 29.03 3.05 -5.15
C ILE A 548 29.79 3.71 -6.30
N LEU A 549 31.13 3.65 -6.27
CA LEU A 549 31.97 4.16 -7.36
C LEU A 549 31.60 3.52 -8.70
N LEU A 550 31.45 2.19 -8.72
CA LEU A 550 31.13 1.44 -9.92
C LEU A 550 29.74 1.80 -10.47
N ALA A 551 28.74 1.92 -9.59
CA ALA A 551 27.38 2.32 -9.98
C ALA A 551 27.36 3.71 -10.63
N ILE A 552 28.12 4.67 -10.09
CA ILE A 552 28.22 6.02 -10.65
C ILE A 552 28.99 6.00 -11.96
N LEU A 553 30.10 5.26 -12.03
CA LEU A 553 30.89 5.16 -13.26
C LEU A 553 30.00 4.62 -14.39
N ILE A 554 29.25 3.55 -14.13
CA ILE A 554 28.27 2.98 -15.05
C ILE A 554 27.24 4.04 -15.46
N GLY A 555 26.64 4.75 -14.51
CA GLY A 555 25.65 5.80 -14.76
C GLY A 555 26.19 6.96 -15.62
N VAL A 556 27.40 7.44 -15.34
CA VAL A 556 28.08 8.50 -16.11
C VAL A 556 28.41 8.02 -17.52
N THR A 557 28.95 6.81 -17.68
CA THR A 557 29.16 6.24 -19.02
C THR A 557 27.84 6.08 -19.77
N GLY A 558 26.76 5.68 -19.09
CA GLY A 558 25.42 5.59 -19.69
C GLY A 558 24.92 6.94 -20.19
N LEU A 559 24.98 7.98 -19.35
CA LEU A 559 24.62 9.36 -19.72
C LEU A 559 25.49 9.89 -20.89
N PHE A 560 26.78 9.59 -20.88
CA PHE A 560 27.68 9.97 -21.97
C PHE A 560 27.32 9.29 -23.29
N VAL A 561 26.99 7.99 -23.26
CA VAL A 561 26.53 7.25 -24.44
C VAL A 561 25.21 7.84 -24.95
N ILE A 562 24.26 8.15 -24.08
CA ILE A 562 23.00 8.81 -24.44
C ILE A 562 23.26 10.17 -25.09
N PHE A 563 24.15 10.98 -24.50
CA PHE A 563 24.54 12.28 -25.05
C PHE A 563 25.17 12.14 -26.44
N LEU A 564 26.09 11.19 -26.63
CA LEU A 564 26.76 10.95 -27.90
C LEU A 564 25.77 10.49 -28.97
N LEU A 565 24.87 9.57 -28.62
CA LEU A 565 23.79 9.11 -29.50
C LEU A 565 22.85 10.25 -29.88
N SER A 566 22.40 11.05 -28.91
CA SER A 566 21.53 12.21 -29.16
C SER A 566 22.21 13.26 -30.03
N SER A 567 23.48 13.57 -29.76
CA SER A 567 24.27 14.52 -30.55
C SER A 567 24.43 14.04 -32.01
N ARG A 568 24.75 12.76 -32.22
CA ARG A 568 24.86 12.19 -33.56
C ARG A 568 23.51 12.10 -34.28
N PHE A 569 22.45 11.74 -33.57
CA PHE A 569 21.10 11.71 -34.11
C PHE A 569 20.66 13.11 -34.55
N ASN A 570 20.87 14.13 -33.73
CA ASN A 570 20.56 15.52 -34.08
C ASN A 570 21.39 16.00 -35.28
N ALA A 571 22.68 15.68 -35.33
CA ALA A 571 23.54 16.02 -36.48
C ALA A 571 23.11 15.28 -37.76
N PHE A 572 22.70 14.02 -37.64
CA PHE A 572 22.16 13.23 -38.75
C PHE A 572 20.82 13.79 -39.24
N MET A 573 19.88 14.09 -38.33
CA MET A 573 18.59 14.70 -38.66
C MET A 573 18.76 16.06 -39.33
N LEU A 574 19.69 16.89 -38.84
CA LEU A 574 20.03 18.16 -39.47
C LEU A 574 20.59 17.96 -40.89
N ALA A 575 21.53 17.04 -41.06
CA ALA A 575 22.11 16.70 -42.37
C ALA A 575 21.08 16.09 -43.34
N HIS A 576 20.06 15.38 -42.83
CA HIS A 576 18.99 14.80 -43.64
C HIS A 576 17.97 15.87 -44.07
N ARG A 577 17.57 16.77 -43.15
CA ARG A 577 16.71 17.93 -43.45
C ARG A 577 17.34 18.85 -44.50
N LEU A 578 18.65 19.11 -44.39
CA LEU A 578 19.40 19.91 -45.37
C LEU A 578 19.45 19.28 -46.77
N ARG A 579 19.23 17.96 -46.90
CA ARG A 579 19.26 17.24 -48.19
C ARG A 579 17.90 17.12 -48.88
N GLN A 580 16.79 17.34 -48.17
CA GLN A 580 15.43 17.14 -48.70
C GLN A 580 14.62 18.45 -48.87
N GLY A 581 15.12 19.59 -48.42
CA GLY A 581 14.45 20.87 -48.65
C GLY A 581 15.30 22.03 -48.13
N GLY A 582 15.82 22.85 -49.04
CA GLY A 582 16.50 24.09 -48.69
C GLY A 582 15.47 25.17 -48.40
N THR A 583 15.29 25.54 -47.12
CA THR A 583 15.10 26.94 -46.62
C THR A 583 14.72 27.03 -45.14
N ASP A 584 14.40 25.94 -44.44
CA ASP A 584 14.13 25.98 -42.97
C ASP A 584 15.35 25.72 -42.09
N ALA A 585 16.57 25.87 -42.63
CA ALA A 585 17.81 25.57 -41.93
C ALA A 585 18.25 26.62 -40.89
N SER A 586 17.50 27.72 -40.68
CA SER A 586 17.94 28.82 -39.81
C SER A 586 17.32 28.82 -38.41
N GLU A 587 16.30 28.01 -38.12
CA GLU A 587 15.78 27.89 -36.75
C GLU A 587 16.63 26.91 -35.93
N MET A 588 17.61 27.46 -35.21
CA MET A 588 18.34 26.74 -34.17
C MET A 588 17.32 26.14 -33.19
N SER A 589 17.33 24.80 -33.01
CA SER A 589 16.45 24.10 -32.07
C SER A 589 16.43 24.84 -30.73
N ARG A 590 15.25 25.05 -30.13
CA ARG A 590 15.09 25.76 -28.84
C ARG A 590 16.05 25.22 -27.77
N SER A 591 16.31 23.91 -27.79
CA SER A 591 17.29 23.25 -26.91
C SER A 591 18.75 23.63 -27.20
N GLY A 592 19.14 23.77 -28.47
CA GLY A 592 20.48 24.20 -28.88
C GLY A 592 20.76 25.67 -28.55
N ALA A 593 19.75 26.53 -28.69
CA ALA A 593 19.84 27.94 -28.28
C ALA A 593 20.05 28.11 -26.77
N LEU A 594 19.31 27.33 -25.97
CA LEU A 594 19.46 27.29 -24.52
C LEU A 594 20.84 26.76 -24.11
N TYR A 595 21.35 25.71 -24.76
CA TYR A 595 22.71 25.20 -24.50
C TYR A 595 23.78 26.24 -24.84
N ALA A 596 23.66 26.93 -25.97
CA ALA A 596 24.60 27.99 -26.36
C ALA A 596 24.57 29.15 -25.34
N ALA A 597 23.38 29.58 -24.92
CA ALA A 597 23.22 30.58 -23.86
C ALA A 597 23.85 30.10 -22.53
N PHE A 598 23.62 28.85 -22.15
CA PHE A 598 24.19 28.26 -20.93
C PHE A 598 25.73 28.23 -20.95
N ALA A 599 26.31 27.75 -22.05
CA ALA A 599 27.76 27.70 -22.24
C ALA A 599 28.38 29.11 -22.28
N LEU A 600 27.69 30.08 -22.87
CA LEU A 600 28.10 31.48 -22.90
C LEU A 600 28.09 32.08 -21.48
N GLY A 601 27.16 31.68 -20.61
CA GLY A 601 27.08 32.12 -19.22
C GLY A 601 28.30 31.69 -18.43
N ILE A 602 28.63 30.40 -18.50
CA ILE A 602 29.83 29.86 -17.82
C ILE A 602 31.11 30.52 -18.33
N SER A 603 31.22 30.75 -19.65
CA SER A 603 32.39 31.41 -20.25
C SER A 603 32.58 32.86 -19.73
N ASN A 604 31.47 33.56 -19.47
CA ASN A 604 31.49 34.93 -18.96
C ASN A 604 31.92 35.01 -17.48
N MET A 605 31.57 34.01 -16.66
CA MET A 605 32.04 33.92 -15.27
C MET A 605 33.57 33.88 -15.20
N ARG A 606 34.21 33.10 -16.09
CA ARG A 606 35.67 32.99 -16.14
C ARG A 606 36.37 34.31 -16.47
N ARG A 607 35.78 35.14 -17.36
CA ARG A 607 36.33 36.45 -17.71
C ARG A 607 36.42 37.40 -16.50
N ARG A 608 35.64 37.14 -15.44
CA ARG A 608 35.52 37.97 -14.24
C ARG A 608 35.80 37.16 -12.97
N ALA A 609 36.88 36.38 -12.99
CA ALA A 609 37.24 35.39 -11.97
C ALA A 609 37.18 35.92 -10.52
N LEU A 610 37.62 37.16 -10.26
CA LEU A 610 37.60 37.74 -8.91
C LEU A 610 36.19 37.83 -8.34
N ARG A 611 35.23 38.36 -9.11
CA ARG A 611 33.83 38.46 -8.67
C ARG A 611 33.23 37.08 -8.46
N THR A 612 33.41 36.19 -9.44
CA THR A 612 32.92 34.82 -9.39
C THR A 612 33.46 34.06 -8.18
N SER A 613 34.73 34.25 -7.82
CA SER A 613 35.32 33.62 -6.63
C SER A 613 34.72 34.17 -5.33
N LEU A 614 34.49 35.47 -5.22
CA LEU A 614 33.89 36.10 -4.03
C LEU A 614 32.44 35.66 -3.84
N THR A 615 31.62 35.68 -4.88
CA THR A 615 30.22 35.22 -4.79
C THR A 615 30.12 33.74 -4.46
N LEU A 616 30.97 32.92 -5.08
CA LEU A 616 31.04 31.49 -4.79
C LEU A 616 31.47 31.24 -3.34
N THR A 617 32.43 32.00 -2.82
CA THR A 617 32.87 31.90 -1.40
C THR A 617 31.74 32.28 -0.45
N THR A 618 31.01 33.36 -0.73
CA THR A 618 29.85 33.76 0.09
C THR A 618 28.78 32.68 0.13
N ILE A 619 28.44 32.07 -1.01
CA ILE A 619 27.43 31.01 -1.08
C ILE A 619 27.95 29.72 -0.41
N THR A 620 29.24 29.43 -0.53
CA THR A 620 29.89 28.32 0.18
C THR A 620 29.77 28.49 1.71
N LEU A 621 30.08 29.69 2.22
CA LEU A 621 29.95 30.02 3.65
C LEU A 621 28.50 30.02 4.13
N LEU A 622 27.57 30.49 3.30
CA LEU A 622 26.14 30.40 3.60
C LEU A 622 25.72 28.94 3.72
N THR A 623 26.08 28.11 2.73
CA THR A 623 25.76 26.68 2.74
C THR A 623 26.32 26.03 4.00
N PHE A 624 27.60 26.28 4.32
CA PHE A 624 28.22 25.82 5.56
C PHE A 624 27.44 26.24 6.82
N THR A 625 26.99 27.50 6.88
CA THR A 625 26.21 28.03 8.00
C THR A 625 24.85 27.33 8.11
N VAL A 626 24.11 27.23 7.00
CA VAL A 626 22.82 26.54 6.96
C VAL A 626 22.99 25.08 7.37
N LEU A 627 23.99 24.39 6.83
CA LEU A 627 24.25 22.98 7.13
C LEU A 627 24.64 22.75 8.61
N SER A 628 25.34 23.71 9.22
CA SER A 628 25.84 23.55 10.60
C SER A 628 24.81 23.94 11.67
N PHE A 629 23.83 24.79 11.35
CA PHE A 629 22.78 25.24 12.28
C PHE A 629 21.41 24.59 12.07
N THR A 630 21.19 23.88 10.96
CA THR A 630 19.93 23.15 10.75
C THR A 630 20.04 21.77 11.39
N SER A 631 19.24 21.49 12.42
CA SER A 631 19.14 20.15 13.00
C SER A 631 17.70 19.63 12.85
N PHE A 632 17.56 18.50 12.17
CA PHE A 632 16.29 17.76 12.13
C PHE A 632 16.39 16.65 13.17
N ILE A 633 15.56 16.73 14.21
CA ILE A 633 15.50 15.71 15.25
C ILE A 633 14.15 15.00 15.07
N PRO A 634 14.16 13.74 14.61
CA PRO A 634 12.99 12.88 14.73
C PRO A 634 12.70 12.72 16.22
N SER A 635 11.50 13.09 16.65
CA SER A 635 11.06 12.89 18.03
C SER A 635 9.71 12.21 18.04
N ILE A 636 9.53 11.21 18.89
CA ILE A 636 8.20 10.66 19.09
C ILE A 636 7.60 11.39 20.27
N ARG A 637 6.45 12.03 20.05
CA ARG A 637 5.72 12.71 21.11
C ARG A 637 4.39 12.01 21.31
N VAL A 638 4.09 11.72 22.57
CA VAL A 638 2.73 11.42 22.97
C VAL A 638 1.96 12.74 22.88
N LEU A 639 1.12 12.87 21.85
CA LEU A 639 0.19 13.98 21.76
C LEU A 639 -0.96 13.71 22.72
N SER A 640 -1.28 14.71 23.55
CA SER A 640 -2.43 14.69 24.43
C SER A 640 -3.43 15.73 23.94
N THR A 641 -4.65 15.30 23.64
CA THR A 641 -5.76 16.20 23.29
C THR A 641 -6.81 16.16 24.39
N PRO A 642 -7.18 17.31 24.98
CA PRO A 642 -8.26 17.34 25.96
C PRO A 642 -9.59 17.01 25.29
N SER A 643 -10.40 16.23 25.99
CA SER A 643 -11.76 15.90 25.58
C SER A 643 -12.77 16.84 26.23
N ASP A 644 -13.93 17.02 25.59
CA ASP A 644 -14.96 17.99 26.02
C ASP A 644 -15.84 17.49 27.18
N TRP A 645 -15.72 16.23 27.59
CA TRP A 645 -16.52 15.62 28.65
C TRP A 645 -15.75 15.43 29.96
N LYS A 646 -16.50 15.16 31.03
CA LYS A 646 -15.89 14.82 32.33
C LYS A 646 -15.56 13.32 32.39
N PRO A 647 -14.35 12.94 32.80
CA PRO A 647 -13.96 11.54 32.90
C PRO A 647 -14.68 10.83 34.05
N ALA A 648 -14.99 9.55 33.86
CA ALA A 648 -15.70 8.72 34.83
C ALA A 648 -14.85 8.35 36.07
N TYR A 649 -13.55 8.12 35.88
CA TYR A 649 -12.60 7.76 36.95
C TYR A 649 -11.19 8.27 36.65
N ARG A 650 -10.32 8.30 37.66
CA ARG A 650 -8.89 8.56 37.48
C ARG A 650 -8.22 7.29 36.98
N GLY A 651 -7.72 7.29 35.75
CA GLY A 651 -7.33 6.04 35.11
C GLY A 651 -7.06 6.14 33.62
N MET A 652 -6.98 4.98 33.00
CA MET A 652 -6.91 4.82 31.56
C MET A 652 -7.85 3.73 31.05
N LEU A 653 -8.28 3.86 29.80
CA LEU A 653 -9.07 2.91 29.06
C LEU A 653 -8.33 2.59 27.76
N LEU A 654 -8.02 1.31 27.59
CA LEU A 654 -7.52 0.75 26.34
C LEU A 654 -8.69 0.15 25.57
N GLN A 655 -8.90 0.65 24.37
CA GLN A 655 -9.98 0.28 23.47
C GLN A 655 -9.48 0.35 22.02
N ASP A 656 -9.84 -0.64 21.21
CA ASP A 656 -9.58 -0.57 19.78
C ASP A 656 -10.56 0.39 19.09
N ALA A 657 -10.08 1.17 18.12
CA ALA A 657 -10.87 2.21 17.46
C ALA A 657 -12.11 1.67 16.71
N TYR A 658 -12.10 0.39 16.33
CA TYR A 658 -13.21 -0.27 15.62
C TYR A 658 -13.96 -1.27 16.50
N TRP A 659 -13.75 -1.23 17.82
CA TRP A 659 -14.30 -2.21 18.76
C TRP A 659 -13.94 -3.66 18.40
N TRP A 660 -12.74 -3.87 17.86
CA TRP A 660 -12.23 -5.22 17.71
C TRP A 660 -11.88 -5.82 19.08
N PRO A 661 -12.09 -7.14 19.25
CA PRO A 661 -11.68 -7.80 20.47
C PRO A 661 -10.16 -7.85 20.59
N TRP A 662 -9.70 -7.69 21.83
CA TRP A 662 -8.34 -7.94 22.26
C TRP A 662 -8.08 -9.44 22.47
N ASP A 663 -6.90 -9.89 22.05
CA ASP A 663 -6.43 -11.22 22.39
C ASP A 663 -6.02 -11.30 23.87
N TYR A 664 -6.04 -12.51 24.43
CA TYR A 664 -5.67 -12.77 25.82
C TYR A 664 -4.34 -12.12 26.29
N PRO A 665 -3.25 -12.09 25.49
CA PRO A 665 -2.00 -11.45 25.90
C PRO A 665 -2.11 -9.97 26.23
N ALA A 666 -3.08 -9.24 25.66
CA ALA A 666 -3.23 -7.80 25.90
C ALA A 666 -3.61 -7.49 27.35
N ILE A 667 -4.50 -8.29 27.95
CA ILE A 667 -4.90 -8.12 29.36
C ILE A 667 -3.73 -8.43 30.29
N ASP A 668 -2.99 -9.52 30.01
CA ASP A 668 -1.81 -9.86 30.80
C ASP A 668 -0.74 -8.77 30.70
N TYR A 669 -0.57 -8.18 29.51
CA TYR A 669 0.32 -7.06 29.29
C TYR A 669 -0.08 -5.85 30.15
N VAL A 670 -1.33 -5.38 30.08
CA VAL A 670 -1.82 -4.25 30.88
C VAL A 670 -1.74 -4.56 32.38
N ARG A 671 -2.13 -5.76 32.81
CA ARG A 671 -2.08 -6.18 34.22
C ARG A 671 -0.66 -6.19 34.76
N SER A 672 0.33 -6.68 33.99
CA SER A 672 1.73 -6.68 34.40
C SER A 672 2.33 -5.28 34.59
N HIS A 673 1.83 -4.28 33.85
CA HIS A 673 2.35 -2.92 33.91
C HIS A 673 1.68 -2.07 34.99
N PHE A 674 0.36 -2.20 35.13
CA PHE A 674 -0.46 -1.30 35.95
C PHE A 674 -1.06 -1.95 37.21
N GLY A 675 -0.93 -3.26 37.39
CA GLY A 675 -1.50 -3.97 38.54
C GLY A 675 -0.97 -3.49 39.90
N ASP A 676 0.26 -2.97 39.96
CA ASP A 676 0.84 -2.38 41.17
C ASP A 676 0.41 -0.91 41.39
N ALA A 677 -0.13 -0.26 40.34
CA ALA A 677 -0.49 1.16 40.31
C ALA A 677 -1.99 1.41 40.50
N GLY A 678 -2.80 0.34 40.47
CA GLY A 678 -4.24 0.44 40.58
C GLY A 678 -4.98 -0.84 40.21
N THR A 679 -6.28 -0.69 39.99
CA THR A 679 -7.20 -1.79 39.69
C THR A 679 -7.39 -1.94 38.18
N VAL A 680 -7.02 -3.11 37.63
CA VAL A 680 -7.19 -3.45 36.21
C VAL A 680 -8.41 -4.35 36.04
N VAL A 681 -9.32 -3.96 35.15
CA VAL A 681 -10.54 -4.72 34.82
C VAL A 681 -10.65 -4.85 33.30
N ALA A 682 -11.03 -6.03 32.84
CA ALA A 682 -11.32 -6.30 31.43
C ALA A 682 -12.81 -6.60 31.28
N ARG A 683 -13.34 -6.33 30.08
CA ARG A 683 -14.77 -6.46 29.79
C ARG A 683 -14.97 -7.30 28.56
N THR A 684 -15.70 -8.38 28.78
CA THR A 684 -15.96 -9.41 27.78
C THR A 684 -17.39 -9.27 27.28
N TRP A 685 -17.62 -9.39 25.98
CA TRP A 685 -18.97 -9.38 25.42
C TRP A 685 -19.26 -10.66 24.66
N ARG A 686 -20.49 -11.15 24.80
CA ARG A 686 -21.01 -12.26 24.01
C ARG A 686 -22.38 -11.89 23.43
N PHE A 687 -22.41 -11.74 22.12
CA PHE A 687 -23.61 -11.45 21.32
C PHE A 687 -23.46 -12.06 19.92
N ASN A 688 -24.57 -12.23 19.20
CA ASN A 688 -24.53 -12.86 17.88
C ASN A 688 -24.27 -11.82 16.77
N HIS A 689 -23.04 -11.81 16.25
CA HIS A 689 -22.53 -10.84 15.27
C HIS A 689 -23.24 -10.85 13.91
N ARG A 690 -23.86 -11.97 13.49
CA ARG A 690 -24.32 -12.10 12.08
C ARG A 690 -25.70 -11.53 11.79
N ASN A 691 -26.60 -11.47 12.78
CA ASN A 691 -28.00 -11.10 12.53
C ASN A 691 -28.55 -10.03 13.47
N MET A 692 -27.84 -9.62 14.54
CA MET A 692 -28.28 -8.63 15.56
C MET A 692 -29.67 -8.86 16.21
N GLU A 693 -30.46 -9.81 15.72
CA GLU A 693 -31.80 -10.20 16.17
C GLU A 693 -31.79 -11.59 16.84
N SER A 694 -30.64 -12.22 17.02
CA SER A 694 -30.55 -13.56 17.59
C SER A 694 -30.37 -13.46 19.11
N GLU A 695 -31.47 -13.57 19.82
CA GLU A 695 -31.55 -13.44 21.27
C GLU A 695 -31.09 -14.74 21.98
N ILE A 696 -30.47 -14.62 23.14
CA ILE A 696 -29.97 -15.69 24.02
C ILE A 696 -31.13 -16.18 24.91
N PRO A 697 -31.54 -17.47 24.82
CA PRO A 697 -32.67 -18.00 25.56
C PRO A 697 -32.33 -18.20 27.04
N LEU A 698 -33.26 -17.77 27.90
CA LEU A 698 -33.15 -17.88 29.35
C LEU A 698 -34.28 -18.74 29.90
N THR A 699 -33.94 -19.65 30.79
CA THR A 699 -34.93 -20.53 31.43
C THR A 699 -34.84 -20.39 32.94
N ALA A 700 -35.95 -20.01 33.58
CA ALA A 700 -36.12 -20.06 35.03
C ALA A 700 -37.22 -21.07 35.38
N ALA A 701 -37.31 -21.47 36.65
CA ALA A 701 -38.41 -22.34 37.11
C ALA A 701 -39.81 -21.72 36.91
N THR A 702 -39.87 -20.38 36.87
CA THR A 702 -41.10 -19.57 36.81
C THR A 702 -41.49 -19.14 35.39
N GLY A 703 -40.58 -19.19 34.42
CA GLY A 703 -40.82 -18.70 33.06
C GLY A 703 -39.58 -18.77 32.16
N THR A 704 -39.74 -18.34 30.91
CA THR A 704 -38.65 -18.25 29.92
C THR A 704 -38.63 -16.86 29.30
N ALA A 705 -37.45 -16.30 29.09
CA ALA A 705 -37.24 -15.01 28.44
C ALA A 705 -36.04 -15.08 27.50
N THR A 706 -35.62 -13.93 26.97
CA THR A 706 -34.53 -13.84 26.00
C THR A 706 -33.70 -12.58 26.21
N ALA A 707 -32.38 -12.69 26.14
CA ALA A 707 -31.45 -11.59 26.28
C ALA A 707 -30.75 -11.24 24.96
N ASP A 708 -30.42 -9.97 24.73
CA ASP A 708 -29.76 -9.51 23.51
C ASP A 708 -28.25 -9.80 23.55
N ALA A 709 -27.63 -9.67 24.73
CA ALA A 709 -26.23 -9.97 24.95
C ALA A 709 -25.94 -10.36 26.41
N VAL A 710 -24.80 -11.04 26.61
CA VAL A 710 -24.22 -11.34 27.92
C VAL A 710 -22.91 -10.57 28.05
N LEU A 711 -22.77 -9.82 29.14
CA LEU A 711 -21.58 -9.04 29.46
C LEU A 711 -20.83 -9.68 30.62
N GLY A 712 -19.50 -9.65 30.53
CA GLY A 712 -18.58 -10.17 31.52
C GLY A 712 -17.86 -9.01 32.20
N PHE A 713 -18.07 -8.85 33.51
CA PHE A 713 -17.35 -7.85 34.31
C PHE A 713 -16.63 -8.50 35.48
N ALA A 714 -15.47 -7.96 35.85
CA ALA A 714 -14.79 -8.37 37.07
C ALA A 714 -15.55 -7.88 38.32
N PRO A 715 -15.47 -8.57 39.47
CA PRO A 715 -15.96 -8.08 40.76
C PRO A 715 -15.42 -6.70 41.12
N ALA A 716 -14.19 -6.38 40.67
CA ALA A 716 -13.54 -5.10 40.89
C ALA A 716 -14.12 -3.94 40.05
N GLU A 717 -14.94 -4.21 39.03
CA GLU A 717 -15.56 -3.18 38.14
C GLU A 717 -16.35 -2.13 38.92
N ARG A 718 -17.05 -2.53 40.00
CA ARG A 718 -17.78 -1.62 40.91
C ARG A 718 -16.93 -0.48 41.47
N SER A 719 -15.62 -0.69 41.51
CA SER A 719 -14.66 0.28 42.03
C SER A 719 -14.16 1.24 40.95
N VAL A 720 -14.27 0.85 39.67
CA VAL A 720 -13.84 1.60 38.49
C VAL A 720 -14.96 2.51 37.98
N THR A 721 -16.07 1.92 37.54
CA THR A 721 -17.19 2.64 36.89
C THR A 721 -18.35 2.91 37.83
N HIS A 722 -18.36 2.30 39.03
CA HIS A 722 -19.50 2.32 39.95
C HIS A 722 -20.81 1.80 39.32
N ILE A 723 -20.68 0.88 38.36
CA ILE A 723 -21.82 0.25 37.66
C ILE A 723 -22.78 -0.46 38.62
N ASP A 724 -22.32 -0.84 39.82
CA ASP A 724 -23.14 -1.42 40.88
C ASP A 724 -24.24 -0.48 41.39
N ARG A 725 -24.13 0.84 41.16
CA ARG A 725 -25.20 1.81 41.48
C ARG A 725 -26.46 1.62 40.63
N SER A 726 -26.35 0.95 39.49
CA SER A 726 -27.52 0.57 38.67
C SER A 726 -28.37 -0.53 39.33
N LEU A 727 -27.85 -1.24 40.33
CA LEU A 727 -28.57 -2.31 41.02
C LEU A 727 -29.73 -1.76 41.85
N VAL A 728 -30.95 -2.18 41.51
CA VAL A 728 -32.17 -1.88 42.29
C VAL A 728 -32.38 -2.92 43.39
N ARG A 729 -31.94 -4.17 43.16
CA ARG A 729 -32.06 -5.29 44.12
C ARG A 729 -30.82 -6.18 44.08
N GLY A 730 -30.49 -6.78 45.22
CA GLY A 730 -29.42 -7.79 45.32
C GLY A 730 -28.02 -7.19 45.58
N ARG A 731 -26.97 -7.87 45.11
CA ARG A 731 -25.56 -7.48 45.28
C ARG A 731 -24.75 -7.63 43.99
N TRP A 732 -23.64 -6.89 43.91
CA TRP A 732 -22.60 -7.10 42.90
C TRP A 732 -21.83 -8.42 43.16
N PHE A 733 -20.98 -8.81 42.21
CA PHE A 733 -20.14 -9.99 42.33
C PHE A 733 -19.09 -9.87 43.45
N GLU A 734 -18.77 -11.01 44.06
CA GLU A 734 -17.77 -11.11 45.14
C GLU A 734 -16.50 -11.86 44.69
N GLU A 735 -16.62 -12.85 43.80
CA GLU A 735 -15.52 -13.68 43.32
C GLU A 735 -15.53 -13.78 41.79
N ASP A 736 -14.36 -13.86 41.15
CA ASP A 736 -14.26 -13.94 39.68
C ASP A 736 -14.89 -15.22 39.10
N ARG A 737 -14.93 -16.30 39.89
CA ARG A 737 -15.39 -17.63 39.44
C ARG A 737 -16.74 -18.06 40.02
N GLU A 738 -17.48 -17.16 40.67
CA GLU A 738 -18.80 -17.51 41.19
C GLU A 738 -19.82 -17.75 40.05
N ASN A 739 -20.74 -18.69 40.24
CA ASN A 739 -21.82 -18.97 39.27
C ASN A 739 -23.03 -18.07 39.55
N SER A 740 -22.82 -16.77 39.43
CA SER A 740 -23.87 -15.77 39.66
C SER A 740 -24.20 -14.97 38.41
N VAL A 741 -25.43 -14.47 38.35
CA VAL A 741 -25.92 -13.65 37.25
C VAL A 741 -26.67 -12.44 37.78
N ILE A 742 -26.44 -11.31 37.14
CA ILE A 742 -27.17 -10.06 37.34
C ILE A 742 -27.99 -9.81 36.07
N ILE A 743 -29.28 -9.54 36.23
CA ILE A 743 -30.21 -9.38 35.09
C ILE A 743 -30.89 -8.01 35.10
N SER A 744 -31.34 -7.55 33.94
CA SER A 744 -32.13 -6.32 33.86
C SER A 744 -33.47 -6.47 34.58
N GLN A 745 -34.05 -5.36 35.03
CA GLN A 745 -35.38 -5.35 35.63
C GLN A 745 -36.46 -5.90 34.68
N THR A 746 -36.39 -5.57 33.39
CA THR A 746 -37.29 -6.10 32.37
C THR A 746 -37.23 -7.63 32.29
N LEU A 747 -36.03 -8.22 32.32
CA LEU A 747 -35.87 -9.68 32.29
C LEU A 747 -36.33 -10.33 33.60
N ALA A 748 -36.08 -9.70 34.75
CA ALA A 748 -36.54 -10.20 36.05
C ALA A 748 -38.08 -10.27 36.10
N ASP A 749 -38.76 -9.25 35.60
CA ASP A 749 -40.22 -9.16 35.55
C ASP A 749 -40.82 -10.16 34.54
N GLU A 750 -40.20 -10.32 33.35
CA GLU A 750 -40.61 -11.33 32.35
C GLU A 750 -40.41 -12.78 32.82
N LEU A 751 -39.29 -13.06 33.49
CA LEU A 751 -38.98 -14.39 34.01
C LEU A 751 -39.72 -14.72 35.31
N GLY A 752 -40.25 -13.71 36.02
CA GLY A 752 -40.69 -13.85 37.41
C GLY A 752 -39.55 -14.27 38.35
N ALA A 753 -38.31 -13.91 38.02
CA ALA A 753 -37.11 -14.32 38.75
C ALA A 753 -36.84 -13.37 39.93
N ALA A 754 -36.60 -13.92 41.12
CA ALA A 754 -36.20 -13.18 42.30
C ALA A 754 -34.72 -13.41 42.61
N ILE A 755 -34.16 -12.62 43.54
CA ILE A 755 -32.81 -12.88 44.05
C ILE A 755 -32.76 -14.29 44.64
N GLY A 756 -31.79 -15.08 44.20
CA GLY A 756 -31.62 -16.49 44.56
C GLY A 756 -32.29 -17.49 43.61
N SER A 757 -33.10 -17.04 42.64
CA SER A 757 -33.64 -17.92 41.60
C SER A 757 -32.52 -18.53 40.76
N ALA A 758 -32.69 -19.79 40.38
CA ALA A 758 -31.83 -20.44 39.39
C ALA A 758 -32.27 -20.02 37.98
N LEU A 759 -31.31 -19.59 37.18
CA LEU A 759 -31.46 -19.20 35.79
C LEU A 759 -30.51 -20.05 34.95
N THR A 760 -31.05 -20.79 33.98
CA THR A 760 -30.27 -21.65 33.11
C THR A 760 -30.13 -20.99 31.74
N PHE A 761 -28.89 -20.82 31.28
CA PHE A 761 -28.52 -20.43 29.92
C PHE A 761 -27.12 -20.96 29.60
N PHE A 762 -26.80 -21.13 28.32
CA PHE A 762 -25.52 -21.76 27.90
C PHE A 762 -25.24 -23.12 28.56
N GLY A 763 -26.29 -23.89 28.88
CA GLY A 763 -26.17 -25.20 29.50
C GLY A 763 -25.68 -25.20 30.95
N ARG A 764 -25.66 -24.03 31.60
CA ARG A 764 -25.20 -23.86 32.97
C ARG A 764 -26.27 -23.21 33.82
N ASP A 765 -26.34 -23.63 35.08
CA ASP A 765 -27.19 -23.02 36.08
C ASP A 765 -26.46 -21.85 36.73
N TRP A 766 -27.10 -20.69 36.69
CA TRP A 766 -26.62 -19.44 37.29
C TRP A 766 -27.58 -19.02 38.39
N ARG A 767 -27.04 -18.46 39.47
CA ARG A 767 -27.85 -17.93 40.56
C ARG A 767 -28.06 -16.43 40.38
N VAL A 768 -29.31 -15.98 40.32
CA VAL A 768 -29.61 -14.55 40.24
C VAL A 768 -29.16 -13.86 41.54
N THR A 769 -28.18 -12.98 41.49
CA THR A 769 -27.63 -12.25 42.66
C THR A 769 -27.98 -10.78 42.66
N GLY A 770 -28.33 -10.20 41.51
CA GLY A 770 -28.71 -8.80 41.39
C GLY A 770 -29.69 -8.53 40.25
N VAL A 771 -30.41 -7.42 40.36
CA VAL A 771 -31.30 -6.87 39.32
C VAL A 771 -30.98 -5.39 39.14
N PHE A 772 -30.69 -4.96 37.92
CA PHE A 772 -30.35 -3.57 37.61
C PHE A 772 -31.46 -2.83 36.83
N ASP A 773 -31.50 -1.51 36.98
CA ASP A 773 -32.35 -0.63 36.18
C ASP A 773 -31.65 -0.34 34.83
N PRO A 774 -32.29 -0.63 33.68
CA PRO A 774 -31.69 -0.41 32.37
C PRO A 774 -31.26 1.03 32.09
N ALA A 775 -32.04 2.03 32.51
CA ALA A 775 -31.72 3.43 32.24
C ALA A 775 -30.51 3.88 33.06
N LEU A 776 -30.47 3.52 34.34
CA LEU A 776 -29.29 3.79 35.18
C LEU A 776 -28.05 3.05 34.70
N PHE A 777 -28.19 1.88 34.07
CA PHE A 777 -27.07 1.13 33.51
C PHE A 777 -26.50 1.82 32.27
N GLU A 778 -27.34 2.31 31.35
CA GLU A 778 -26.94 3.04 30.14
C GLU A 778 -26.34 4.42 30.46
N GLU A 779 -26.72 5.04 31.58
CA GLU A 779 -26.14 6.31 32.07
C GLU A 779 -24.70 6.19 32.57
N VAL A 780 -24.21 4.97 32.84
CA VAL A 780 -22.81 4.74 33.24
C VAL A 780 -21.93 4.74 32.00
N LEU A 781 -21.21 5.85 31.81
CA LEU A 781 -20.27 6.08 30.71
C LEU A 781 -18.83 5.82 31.16
N ASP A 782 -17.96 5.42 30.22
CA ASP A 782 -16.52 5.28 30.45
C ASP A 782 -15.72 6.56 30.10
N LEU A 783 -14.39 6.48 30.13
CA LEU A 783 -13.45 7.54 29.78
C LEU A 783 -13.57 8.02 28.33
N ASN A 784 -14.09 7.19 27.44
CA ASN A 784 -14.40 7.54 26.05
C ASN A 784 -15.79 8.21 25.88
N ASN A 785 -16.54 8.41 26.96
CA ASN A 785 -17.91 8.93 26.97
C ASN A 785 -18.94 8.05 26.24
N GLU A 786 -18.69 6.75 26.16
CA GLU A 786 -19.63 5.77 25.62
C GLU A 786 -20.17 4.83 26.72
N PRO A 787 -21.39 4.26 26.54
CA PRO A 787 -21.93 3.26 27.44
C PRO A 787 -21.09 1.98 27.47
N LEU A 788 -21.18 1.23 28.58
CA LEU A 788 -20.51 -0.08 28.72
C LEU A 788 -21.19 -1.23 27.95
N THR A 789 -22.27 -0.94 27.21
CA THR A 789 -23.06 -1.93 26.47
C THR A 789 -22.43 -2.25 25.10
N PRO A 790 -22.70 -3.43 24.52
CA PRO A 790 -22.09 -3.81 23.24
C PRO A 790 -22.50 -2.89 22.10
N VAL A 791 -21.58 -2.66 21.15
CA VAL A 791 -21.86 -1.87 19.95
C VAL A 791 -22.73 -2.64 18.94
N ARG A 792 -23.58 -1.90 18.23
CA ARG A 792 -24.41 -2.34 17.11
C ARG A 792 -23.55 -2.31 15.86
N GLU A 793 -22.97 -3.45 15.54
CA GLU A 793 -22.14 -3.63 14.35
C GLU A 793 -23.03 -3.65 13.08
N GLU A 794 -23.05 -2.55 12.32
CA GLU A 794 -23.66 -2.56 10.98
C GLU A 794 -22.71 -3.26 9.99
N TYR A 795 -22.70 -4.60 10.03
CA TYR A 795 -21.89 -5.50 9.17
C TYR A 795 -22.09 -5.30 7.65
N SER A 796 -23.01 -4.43 7.23
CA SER A 796 -23.54 -4.38 5.86
C SER A 796 -22.59 -3.75 4.82
N GLU A 797 -21.60 -2.94 5.22
CA GLU A 797 -20.77 -2.19 4.26
C GLU A 797 -19.40 -2.82 3.95
N LEU A 798 -18.81 -3.55 4.91
CA LEU A 798 -17.44 -4.10 4.78
C LEU A 798 -17.34 -5.42 4.01
N MET A 799 -18.42 -6.21 3.93
CA MET A 799 -18.46 -7.54 3.31
C MET A 799 -19.30 -7.57 2.03
N THR A 800 -19.28 -6.49 1.25
CA THR A 800 -19.91 -6.48 -0.08
C THR A 800 -19.05 -7.35 -1.03
N PRO A 801 -19.62 -8.33 -1.76
CA PRO A 801 -18.87 -9.15 -2.70
C PRO A 801 -18.14 -8.27 -3.74
N GLY A 802 -16.82 -8.39 -3.82
CA GLY A 802 -15.96 -7.54 -4.68
C GLY A 802 -15.02 -6.57 -3.95
N ARG A 803 -15.18 -6.39 -2.62
CA ARG A 803 -14.23 -5.67 -1.76
C ARG A 803 -13.33 -6.57 -0.90
N GLU A 804 -13.41 -7.90 -1.04
CA GLU A 804 -12.53 -8.85 -0.34
C GLU A 804 -11.02 -8.61 -0.60
N LEU A 805 -10.67 -7.94 -1.70
CA LEU A 805 -9.29 -7.56 -1.99
C LEU A 805 -8.77 -6.38 -1.13
N ASP A 806 -9.66 -5.61 -0.50
CA ASP A 806 -9.31 -4.52 0.42
C ASP A 806 -8.97 -5.05 1.83
N TRP A 807 -9.48 -6.22 2.23
CA TRP A 807 -9.15 -6.89 3.51
C TRP A 807 -7.66 -7.22 3.65
N GLN A 808 -7.04 -7.71 2.57
CA GLN A 808 -5.58 -7.98 2.53
C GLN A 808 -4.73 -6.73 2.31
N LYS A 809 -5.30 -5.66 1.75
CA LYS A 809 -4.58 -4.42 1.41
C LYS A 809 -4.74 -3.30 2.45
N GLY A 810 -5.64 -3.46 3.41
CA GLY A 810 -6.03 -2.44 4.37
C GLY A 810 -4.95 -2.05 5.38
N GLN A 811 -3.92 -2.87 5.59
CA GLN A 811 -2.92 -2.65 6.66
C GLN A 811 -2.19 -1.30 6.61
N ALA A 812 -2.05 -0.68 5.43
CA ALA A 812 -1.36 0.60 5.26
C ALA A 812 -2.30 1.82 5.22
N GLN A 813 -3.61 1.61 5.23
CA GLN A 813 -4.61 2.69 5.10
C GLN A 813 -5.34 3.00 6.42
N PHE A 814 -5.06 2.25 7.49
CA PHE A 814 -5.64 2.42 8.82
C PHE A 814 -5.19 3.68 9.57
N GLU A 815 -4.16 4.41 9.10
CA GLU A 815 -3.65 5.62 9.76
C GLU A 815 -4.46 6.91 9.42
N GLN A 816 -5.42 6.86 8.50
CA GLN A 816 -6.19 8.03 8.06
C GLN A 816 -7.70 7.82 8.16
N LEU A 817 -8.24 7.60 9.36
CA LEU A 817 -9.71 7.53 9.57
C LEU A 817 -10.16 8.35 10.78
N ASP A 818 -11.36 8.92 10.62
CA ASP A 818 -11.98 9.94 11.46
C ASP A 818 -12.31 9.38 12.86
N LEU A 819 -11.58 9.83 13.89
CA LEU A 819 -11.64 9.42 15.30
C LEU A 819 -12.97 9.76 16.01
N ALA A 820 -14.03 10.12 15.27
CA ALA A 820 -15.26 10.72 15.79
C ALA A 820 -16.53 9.90 15.54
N ALA A 821 -16.44 8.68 14.98
CA ALA A 821 -17.61 7.84 14.78
C ALA A 821 -18.05 7.21 16.12
N GLN A 822 -19.11 7.78 16.73
CA GLN A 822 -19.80 7.12 17.84
C GLN A 822 -20.58 5.92 17.30
N PHE A 823 -20.30 4.74 17.84
CA PHE A 823 -21.03 3.53 17.46
C PHE A 823 -22.41 3.53 18.13
N GLY A 824 -23.44 3.04 17.45
CA GLY A 824 -24.72 2.76 18.11
C GLY A 824 -24.52 1.64 19.13
N HIS A 825 -25.20 1.65 20.27
CA HIS A 825 -25.09 0.59 21.29
C HIS A 825 -26.38 -0.23 21.42
N LEU A 826 -26.26 -1.47 21.92
CA LEU A 826 -27.39 -2.30 22.34
C LEU A 826 -28.03 -1.71 23.62
N SER A 827 -29.36 -1.83 23.72
CA SER A 827 -30.08 -1.38 24.91
C SER A 827 -29.89 -2.34 26.09
N ALA A 828 -29.77 -1.79 27.29
CA ALA A 828 -29.65 -2.52 28.54
C ALA A 828 -30.93 -3.24 28.99
N GLN A 829 -32.06 -3.01 28.30
CA GLN A 829 -33.36 -3.61 28.67
C GLN A 829 -33.33 -5.14 28.68
N ARG A 830 -32.59 -5.78 27.78
CA ARG A 830 -32.51 -7.25 27.71
C ARG A 830 -31.08 -7.75 27.87
N LEU A 831 -30.29 -7.12 28.74
CA LEU A 831 -28.91 -7.54 29.01
C LEU A 831 -28.78 -8.38 30.28
N ILE A 832 -27.78 -9.25 30.25
CA ILE A 832 -27.36 -10.06 31.38
C ILE A 832 -25.89 -9.82 31.66
N VAL A 833 -25.54 -9.82 32.93
CA VAL A 833 -24.19 -9.61 33.41
C VAL A 833 -23.74 -10.82 34.23
N VAL A 834 -22.54 -11.32 33.96
CA VAL A 834 -21.88 -12.41 34.69
C VAL A 834 -20.42 -12.05 35.02
N PRO A 835 -19.73 -12.80 35.89
CA PRO A 835 -18.30 -12.60 36.11
C PRO A 835 -17.47 -12.80 34.83
N HIS A 836 -16.54 -11.87 34.58
CA HIS A 836 -15.62 -11.85 33.43
C HIS A 836 -15.00 -13.22 33.15
N ASP A 837 -14.30 -13.80 34.13
CA ASP A 837 -13.58 -15.08 33.97
C ASP A 837 -14.51 -16.24 33.58
N ARG A 838 -15.79 -16.19 34.00
CA ARG A 838 -16.78 -17.21 33.66
C ARG A 838 -17.27 -17.06 32.24
N LEU A 839 -17.41 -15.83 31.73
CA LEU A 839 -17.82 -15.56 30.36
C LEU A 839 -16.67 -15.80 29.37
N ALA A 840 -15.47 -15.34 29.68
CA ALA A 840 -14.25 -15.62 28.92
C ALA A 840 -14.02 -17.15 28.83
N ALA A 841 -14.24 -17.89 29.93
CA ALA A 841 -14.25 -19.35 29.95
C ALA A 841 -15.48 -19.99 29.29
N ILE A 842 -16.25 -19.26 28.49
CA ILE A 842 -17.25 -19.80 27.54
C ILE A 842 -16.87 -19.44 26.09
N GLY A 843 -15.73 -18.77 25.86
CA GLY A 843 -15.26 -18.39 24.51
C GLY A 843 -15.84 -17.05 24.04
N ALA A 844 -16.03 -16.13 24.98
CA ALA A 844 -16.36 -14.74 24.68
C ALA A 844 -15.09 -13.90 24.65
N ASP A 845 -15.11 -12.84 23.86
CA ASP A 845 -13.93 -12.03 23.58
C ASP A 845 -13.91 -10.73 24.40
N ASP A 846 -12.71 -10.24 24.72
CA ASP A 846 -12.49 -9.04 25.52
C ASP A 846 -12.42 -7.80 24.65
N TYR A 847 -13.21 -6.77 24.92
CA TYR A 847 -13.31 -5.59 24.03
C TYR A 847 -12.63 -4.35 24.60
N THR A 848 -12.63 -4.20 25.93
CA THR A 848 -12.02 -3.04 26.59
C THR A 848 -11.31 -3.44 27.86
N ILE A 849 -10.23 -2.72 28.16
CA ILE A 849 -9.43 -2.91 29.36
C ILE A 849 -9.31 -1.55 30.06
N ALA A 850 -9.90 -1.45 31.25
CA ALA A 850 -9.87 -0.24 32.06
C ALA A 850 -8.91 -0.41 33.24
N VAL A 851 -8.22 0.67 33.58
CA VAL A 851 -7.31 0.76 34.71
C VAL A 851 -7.67 1.97 35.54
N ARG A 852 -8.07 1.76 36.78
CA ARG A 852 -8.26 2.84 37.76
C ARG A 852 -7.02 2.97 38.62
N PHE A 853 -6.38 4.14 38.60
CA PHE A 853 -5.19 4.40 39.42
C PHE A 853 -5.54 4.70 40.87
N ASP A 854 -4.68 4.22 41.78
CA ASP A 854 -4.79 4.53 43.20
C ASP A 854 -4.41 5.99 43.50
N GLU A 855 -4.89 6.52 44.63
CA GLU A 855 -4.56 7.88 45.05
C GLU A 855 -3.05 8.06 45.28
N GLY A 856 -2.48 9.14 44.75
CA GLY A 856 -1.06 9.46 44.89
C GLY A 856 -0.15 8.89 43.80
N ILE A 857 -0.67 8.04 42.91
CA ILE A 857 0.06 7.54 41.74
C ILE A 857 0.02 8.57 40.60
N ASP A 858 1.17 8.93 40.04
CA ASP A 858 1.25 9.77 38.84
C ASP A 858 0.82 8.95 37.60
N GLY A 859 -0.49 8.91 37.35
CA GLY A 859 -1.09 8.16 36.25
C GLY A 859 -0.71 8.73 34.89
N GLU A 860 -0.52 10.05 34.76
CA GLU A 860 -0.16 10.68 33.50
C GLU A 860 1.25 10.24 33.06
N GLU A 861 2.23 10.27 33.97
CA GLU A 861 3.58 9.80 33.69
C GLU A 861 3.60 8.30 33.34
N LEU A 862 2.80 7.48 34.03
CA LEU A 862 2.67 6.06 33.72
C LEU A 862 2.07 5.80 32.33
N ILE A 863 1.02 6.55 31.95
CA ILE A 863 0.42 6.47 30.62
C ILE A 863 1.43 6.91 29.57
N LYS A 864 2.13 8.04 29.76
CA LYS A 864 3.14 8.52 28.83
C LYS A 864 4.26 7.50 28.62
N ARG A 865 4.80 6.92 29.69
CA ARG A 865 5.82 5.86 29.61
C ARG A 865 5.32 4.59 28.92
N PHE A 866 4.05 4.26 29.08
CA PHE A 866 3.42 3.13 28.40
C PHE A 866 3.23 3.41 26.90
N LEU A 867 2.77 4.61 26.55
CA LEU A 867 2.60 5.05 25.16
C LEU A 867 3.93 5.34 24.45
N ASP A 868 4.99 5.59 25.23
CA ASP A 868 6.36 5.61 24.74
C ASP A 868 6.89 4.26 24.27
N ARG A 869 6.07 3.21 24.25
CA ARG A 869 6.42 1.91 23.67
C ARG A 869 5.29 1.27 22.86
N SER A 870 4.10 1.87 22.86
CA SER A 870 2.92 1.32 22.18
C SER A 870 2.32 2.30 21.19
N SER A 871 1.75 1.79 20.10
CA SER A 871 1.16 2.61 19.04
C SER A 871 -0.34 2.89 19.21
N TYR A 872 -0.94 2.53 20.34
CA TYR A 872 -2.39 2.65 20.55
C TYR A 872 -2.81 4.03 21.08
N THR A 873 -4.07 4.36 20.81
CA THR A 873 -4.76 5.46 21.47
C THR A 873 -5.27 4.99 22.82
N VAL A 874 -5.11 5.84 23.84
CA VAL A 874 -5.59 5.60 25.19
C VAL A 874 -6.44 6.78 25.64
N TYR A 875 -7.64 6.49 26.14
CA TYR A 875 -8.46 7.48 26.83
C TYR A 875 -8.09 7.50 28.30
N ALA A 876 -7.93 8.68 28.89
CA ALA A 876 -7.41 8.81 30.24
C ALA A 876 -8.17 9.87 31.03
N GLY A 877 -8.41 9.58 32.31
CA GLY A 877 -8.84 10.55 33.29
C GLY A 877 -7.66 10.95 34.16
N VAL A 878 -7.09 12.13 33.91
CA VAL A 878 -5.93 12.66 34.64
C VAL A 878 -6.30 13.91 35.41
N THR A 879 -5.59 14.19 36.50
CA THR A 879 -5.83 15.37 37.31
C THR A 879 -5.00 16.53 36.78
N ASP A 880 -5.63 17.66 36.48
CA ASP A 880 -4.96 18.88 36.04
C ASP A 880 -4.19 19.56 37.20
N ASP A 881 -3.40 20.59 36.87
CA ASP A 881 -2.66 21.41 37.86
C ASP A 881 -3.58 22.07 38.90
N SER A 882 -4.88 22.20 38.62
CA SER A 882 -5.90 22.76 39.50
C SER A 882 -6.55 21.71 40.42
N GLY A 883 -6.15 20.45 40.32
CA GLY A 883 -6.71 19.33 41.08
C GLY A 883 -8.05 18.81 40.54
N GLN A 884 -8.50 19.24 39.36
CA GLN A 884 -9.71 18.76 38.71
C GLN A 884 -9.41 17.60 37.74
N LEU A 885 -10.31 16.64 37.68
CA LEU A 885 -10.18 15.50 36.78
C LEU A 885 -10.63 15.88 35.37
N GLN A 886 -9.73 15.76 34.39
CA GLN A 886 -9.95 16.09 32.99
C GLN A 886 -9.78 14.84 32.12
N ALA A 887 -10.66 14.68 31.13
CA ALA A 887 -10.55 13.62 30.14
C ALA A 887 -9.54 14.03 29.07
N MET A 888 -8.60 13.15 28.78
CA MET A 888 -7.55 13.34 27.79
C MET A 888 -7.49 12.11 26.89
N THR A 889 -7.27 12.33 25.61
CA THR A 889 -6.90 11.29 24.67
C THR A 889 -5.41 11.40 24.40
N TYR A 890 -4.68 10.30 24.60
CA TYR A 890 -3.26 10.23 24.33
C TYR A 890 -3.00 9.33 23.12
N THR A 891 -2.21 9.83 22.17
CA THR A 891 -1.80 9.10 20.97
C THR A 891 -0.30 9.30 20.73
N SER A 892 0.45 8.24 20.46
CA SER A 892 1.88 8.34 20.11
C SER A 892 2.04 8.63 18.61
N LEU A 893 2.59 9.80 18.25
CA LEU A 893 2.89 10.19 16.87
C LEU A 893 4.37 10.55 16.70
N GLY A 894 4.99 10.01 15.64
CA GLY A 894 6.34 10.38 15.22
C GLY A 894 6.32 11.77 14.58
N VAL A 895 6.94 12.76 15.22
CA VAL A 895 7.01 14.14 14.73
C VAL A 895 8.47 14.53 14.51
N THR A 896 8.81 14.85 13.26
CA THR A 896 10.13 15.43 12.96
C THR A 896 10.11 16.92 13.25
N THR A 897 10.85 17.36 14.27
CA THR A 897 11.00 18.79 14.59
C THR A 897 12.24 19.36 13.91
N ILE A 898 12.10 20.56 13.34
CA ILE A 898 13.19 21.33 12.74
C ILE A 898 13.63 22.39 13.75
N GLU A 899 14.80 22.22 14.35
CA GLU A 899 15.41 23.24 15.22
C GLU A 899 16.38 24.12 14.41
N GLY A 900 16.57 25.36 14.87
CA GLY A 900 17.52 26.30 14.27
C GLY A 900 17.01 27.14 13.09
N LEU A 901 15.79 26.91 12.59
CA LEU A 901 15.23 27.67 11.46
C LEU A 901 15.17 29.19 11.74
N SER A 902 14.84 29.58 12.97
CA SER A 902 14.77 30.99 13.39
C SER A 902 16.13 31.71 13.29
N ALA A 903 17.23 31.00 13.57
CA ALA A 903 18.59 31.55 13.47
C ALA A 903 19.05 31.72 12.01
N LEU A 904 18.43 30.99 11.07
CA LEU A 904 18.81 30.97 9.66
C LEU A 904 18.14 32.05 8.81
N VAL A 905 17.05 32.65 9.30
CA VAL A 905 16.30 33.69 8.56
C VAL A 905 17.20 34.87 8.19
N VAL A 906 17.99 35.38 9.13
CA VAL A 906 18.85 36.55 8.91
C VAL A 906 19.99 36.25 7.92
N PRO A 907 20.81 35.20 8.09
CA PRO A 907 21.84 34.83 7.10
C PRO A 907 21.28 34.54 5.70
N ALA A 908 20.12 33.88 5.60
CA ALA A 908 19.49 33.58 4.32
C ALA A 908 19.07 34.86 3.58
N ILE A 909 18.45 35.82 4.25
CA ILE A 909 18.08 37.12 3.67
C ILE A 909 19.34 37.88 3.22
N LEU A 910 20.38 37.93 4.05
CA LEU A 910 21.63 38.60 3.71
C LEU A 910 22.27 38.00 2.46
N ALA A 911 22.33 36.67 2.36
CA ALA A 911 22.88 36.01 1.19
C ALA A 911 22.03 36.24 -0.07
N ALA A 912 20.70 36.19 0.03
CA ALA A 912 19.81 36.51 -1.07
C ALA A 912 20.06 37.93 -1.60
N LEU A 913 20.17 38.91 -0.70
CA LEU A 913 20.49 40.30 -1.06
C LEU A 913 21.88 40.42 -1.72
N ILE A 914 22.88 39.69 -1.24
CA ILE A 914 24.23 39.68 -1.85
C ILE A 914 24.17 39.11 -3.27
N VAL A 915 23.44 38.01 -3.48
CA VAL A 915 23.27 37.40 -4.81
C VAL A 915 22.54 38.36 -5.75
N VAL A 916 21.40 38.94 -5.31
CA VAL A 916 20.65 39.94 -6.09
C VAL A 916 21.55 41.11 -6.47
N ASN A 917 22.26 41.70 -5.50
CA ASN A 917 23.12 42.87 -5.72
C ASN A 917 24.24 42.55 -6.71
N THR A 918 24.90 41.40 -6.56
CA THR A 918 26.02 41.02 -7.42
C THR A 918 25.57 40.70 -8.84
N MET A 919 24.44 40.00 -8.98
CA MET A 919 23.84 39.69 -10.28
C MET A 919 23.33 40.96 -10.96
N MET A 920 22.68 41.89 -10.25
CA MET A 920 22.28 43.19 -10.80
C MET A 920 23.49 44.01 -11.28
N GLY A 921 24.56 44.05 -10.50
CA GLY A 921 25.82 44.67 -10.92
C GLY A 921 26.37 44.05 -12.21
N SER A 922 26.27 42.72 -12.35
CA SER A 922 26.67 42.03 -13.59
C SER A 922 25.80 42.41 -14.80
N VAL A 923 24.49 42.58 -14.62
CA VAL A 923 23.55 42.95 -15.69
C VAL A 923 23.86 44.37 -16.18
N TYR A 924 24.04 45.33 -15.28
CA TYR A 924 24.32 46.72 -15.65
C TYR A 924 25.67 46.91 -16.33
N GLU A 925 26.72 46.23 -15.85
CA GLU A 925 28.02 46.28 -16.51
C GLU A 925 28.01 45.67 -17.92
N ARG A 926 27.09 44.73 -18.18
CA ARG A 926 26.97 43.99 -19.44
C ARG A 926 25.88 44.54 -20.34
N PHE A 927 25.35 45.73 -20.06
CA PHE A 927 24.30 46.36 -20.85
C PHE A 927 24.65 46.41 -22.36
N ARG A 928 25.89 46.80 -22.70
CA ARG A 928 26.36 46.83 -24.10
C ARG A 928 26.46 45.43 -24.72
N GLU A 929 26.91 44.43 -23.95
CA GLU A 929 27.01 43.05 -24.43
C GLU A 929 25.63 42.45 -24.68
N ILE A 930 24.66 42.71 -23.79
CA ILE A 930 23.25 42.31 -23.93
C ILE A 930 22.63 42.91 -25.20
N GLY A 931 22.93 44.18 -25.50
CA GLY A 931 22.51 44.85 -26.74
C GLY A 931 23.11 44.21 -28.00
N VAL A 932 24.37 43.77 -27.95
CA VAL A 932 25.02 43.02 -29.04
C VAL A 932 24.37 41.64 -29.21
N TYR A 933 24.12 40.91 -28.13
CA TYR A 933 23.46 39.61 -28.18
C TYR A 933 22.05 39.70 -28.77
N SER A 934 21.28 40.71 -28.39
CA SER A 934 19.95 40.98 -28.97
C SER A 934 20.04 41.32 -30.46
N SER A 935 21.03 42.12 -30.85
CA SER A 935 21.26 42.52 -32.25
C SER A 935 21.69 41.34 -33.14
N VAL A 936 22.31 40.31 -32.57
CA VAL A 936 22.70 39.05 -33.24
C VAL A 936 21.56 38.01 -33.22
N GLY A 937 20.40 38.36 -32.65
CA GLY A 937 19.18 37.54 -32.71
C GLY A 937 18.91 36.64 -31.49
N LEU A 938 19.60 36.83 -30.36
CA LEU A 938 19.25 36.13 -29.12
C LEU A 938 17.93 36.67 -28.55
N ALA A 939 16.94 35.78 -28.40
CA ALA A 939 15.67 36.11 -27.78
C ALA A 939 15.87 36.59 -26.31
N PRO A 940 15.04 37.52 -25.81
CA PRO A 940 15.09 37.99 -24.41
C PRO A 940 15.07 36.85 -23.37
N ALA A 941 14.35 35.77 -23.65
CA ALA A 941 14.30 34.58 -22.80
C ALA A 941 15.67 33.86 -22.73
N HIS A 942 16.42 33.77 -23.83
CA HIS A 942 17.76 33.17 -23.85
C HIS A 942 18.76 34.02 -23.04
N ILE A 943 18.60 35.36 -23.07
CA ILE A 943 19.41 36.28 -22.26
C ILE A 943 19.07 36.17 -20.77
N SER A 944 17.80 35.98 -20.40
CA SER A 944 17.44 35.65 -19.01
C SER A 944 18.08 34.33 -18.56
N PHE A 945 18.00 33.30 -19.42
CA PHE A 945 18.56 31.98 -19.13
C PHE A 945 20.08 32.00 -18.95
N LEU A 946 20.80 32.90 -19.62
CA LEU A 946 22.23 33.15 -19.42
C LEU A 946 22.57 33.46 -17.95
N PHE A 947 21.83 34.39 -17.33
CA PHE A 947 22.05 34.78 -15.93
C PHE A 947 21.53 33.72 -14.94
N LEU A 948 20.45 33.03 -15.28
CA LEU A 948 19.96 31.89 -14.49
C LEU A 948 20.96 30.72 -14.50
N ALA A 949 21.65 30.49 -15.62
CA ALA A 949 22.73 29.53 -15.74
C ALA A 949 23.92 29.88 -14.82
N GLU A 950 24.32 31.16 -14.76
CA GLU A 950 25.36 31.63 -13.84
C GLU A 950 24.96 31.38 -12.37
N ALA A 951 23.70 31.63 -12.02
CA ALA A 951 23.17 31.35 -10.69
C ALA A 951 23.14 29.84 -10.36
N CYS A 952 22.80 29.00 -11.34
CA CYS A 952 22.84 27.54 -11.19
C CYS A 952 24.25 27.03 -10.90
N VAL A 953 25.27 27.55 -11.60
CA VAL A 953 26.68 27.22 -11.35
C VAL A 953 27.08 27.60 -9.93
N TYR A 954 26.70 28.80 -9.47
CA TYR A 954 26.97 29.24 -8.10
C TYR A 954 26.27 28.37 -7.05
N ALA A 955 25.00 28.01 -7.29
CA ALA A 955 24.22 27.17 -6.39
C ALA A 955 24.85 25.77 -6.23
N VAL A 956 25.14 25.10 -7.35
CA VAL A 956 25.69 23.74 -7.35
C VAL A 956 27.10 23.70 -6.76
N LEU A 957 28.00 24.59 -7.19
CA LEU A 957 29.37 24.62 -6.65
C LEU A 957 29.41 25.07 -5.19
N GLY A 958 28.58 26.06 -4.82
CA GLY A 958 28.52 26.57 -3.46
C GLY A 958 28.00 25.52 -2.47
N VAL A 959 27.03 24.70 -2.89
CA VAL A 959 26.52 23.59 -2.07
C VAL A 959 27.56 22.49 -1.91
N VAL A 960 28.20 22.06 -3.00
CA VAL A 960 29.25 21.02 -2.93
C VAL A 960 30.42 21.47 -2.07
N PHE A 961 30.94 22.68 -2.29
CA PHE A 961 32.05 23.18 -1.47
C PHE A 961 31.62 23.47 -0.03
N GLY A 962 30.40 23.96 0.20
CA GLY A 962 29.89 24.22 1.53
C GLY A 962 29.70 22.94 2.34
N TYR A 963 29.20 21.88 1.69
CA TYR A 963 29.09 20.55 2.26
C TYR A 963 30.47 19.96 2.60
N LEU A 964 31.40 19.96 1.65
CA LEU A 964 32.76 19.45 1.88
C LEU A 964 33.49 20.23 2.98
N LEU A 965 33.31 21.55 3.04
CA LEU A 965 33.89 22.40 4.09
C LEU A 965 33.24 22.13 5.45
N GLY A 966 31.93 21.93 5.50
CA GLY A 966 31.21 21.59 6.74
C GLY A 966 31.67 20.26 7.32
N GLN A 967 31.63 19.21 6.52
CA GLN A 967 32.06 17.88 6.94
C GLN A 967 33.57 17.84 7.25
N GLY A 968 34.40 18.53 6.46
CA GLY A 968 35.83 18.64 6.72
C GLY A 968 36.15 19.35 8.03
N THR A 969 35.47 20.46 8.31
CA THR A 969 35.62 21.21 9.58
C THR A 969 35.16 20.38 10.77
N SER A 970 34.02 19.68 10.63
CA SER A 970 33.53 18.74 11.65
C SER A 970 34.56 17.67 11.98
N LYS A 971 35.05 16.94 10.96
CA LYS A 971 36.07 15.90 11.12
C LYS A 971 37.35 16.41 11.78
N MET A 972 37.81 17.62 11.42
CA MET A 972 38.97 18.24 12.07
C MET A 972 38.71 18.56 13.53
N LEU A 973 37.57 19.18 13.86
CA LEU A 973 37.23 19.54 15.24
C LEU A 973 37.08 18.31 16.15
N ILE A 974 36.57 17.19 15.61
CA ILE A 974 36.48 15.90 16.31
C ILE A 974 37.87 15.34 16.58
N GLY A 975 38.75 15.32 15.55
CA GLY A 975 40.11 14.79 15.69
C GLY A 975 40.98 15.54 16.72
N PHE A 976 40.62 16.78 17.06
CA PHE A 976 41.29 17.59 18.08
C PHE A 976 40.56 17.63 19.43
N ASP A 977 39.46 16.88 19.62
CA ASP A 977 38.63 16.85 20.84
C ASP A 977 38.14 18.26 21.27
N MET A 978 37.88 19.13 20.30
CA MET A 978 37.48 20.53 20.54
C MET A 978 35.96 20.72 20.65
N LEU A 979 35.18 19.63 20.59
CA LEU A 979 33.71 19.60 20.48
C LEU A 979 33.02 19.09 21.75
N ALA A 980 33.55 19.36 22.94
CA ALA A 980 32.93 18.96 24.20
C ALA A 980 31.50 19.56 24.35
N GLY A 981 30.49 18.78 23.94
CA GLY A 981 29.06 19.09 24.08
C GLY A 981 28.36 19.72 22.86
N VAL A 982 29.01 19.84 21.69
CA VAL A 982 28.36 20.35 20.47
C VAL A 982 28.31 19.24 19.42
N SER A 983 27.14 18.62 19.24
CA SER A 983 26.91 17.69 18.13
C SER A 983 26.57 18.49 16.87
N LEU A 984 27.48 18.48 15.89
CA LEU A 984 27.17 18.95 14.55
C LEU A 984 26.43 17.82 13.83
N ASN A 985 25.12 17.73 14.04
CA ASN A 985 24.30 16.70 13.43
C ASN A 985 24.15 16.96 11.93
N TYR A 986 25.05 16.37 11.14
CA TYR A 986 24.95 16.34 9.68
C TYR A 986 24.16 15.11 9.21
N SER A 987 22.97 14.90 9.79
CA SER A 987 22.02 13.95 9.24
C SER A 987 21.86 14.22 7.75
N SER A 988 21.90 13.16 6.97
CA SER A 988 21.93 13.27 5.52
C SER A 988 20.66 13.88 4.95
N THR A 989 19.50 13.60 5.54
CA THR A 989 18.22 14.21 5.16
C THR A 989 18.22 15.72 5.46
N ALA A 990 18.72 16.11 6.64
CA ALA A 990 18.94 17.51 7.00
C ALA A 990 19.86 18.21 5.99
N ALA A 991 20.99 17.58 5.66
CA ALA A 991 21.97 18.12 4.73
C ALA A 991 21.41 18.27 3.31
N VAL A 992 20.61 17.30 2.83
CA VAL A 992 19.91 17.38 1.55
C VAL A 992 18.85 18.49 1.54
N ALA A 993 18.05 18.61 2.59
CA ALA A 993 17.04 19.66 2.72
C ALA A 993 17.69 21.06 2.75
N SER A 994 18.71 21.25 3.58
CA SER A 994 19.51 22.47 3.66
C SER A 994 20.16 22.82 2.31
N ALA A 995 20.76 21.84 1.62
CA ALA A 995 21.32 22.02 0.28
C ALA A 995 20.23 22.48 -0.71
N THR A 996 19.05 21.85 -0.69
CA THR A 996 17.94 22.19 -1.57
C THR A 996 17.40 23.60 -1.30
N ILE A 997 17.27 23.98 -0.02
CA ILE A 997 16.87 25.33 0.39
C ILE A 997 17.88 26.36 -0.13
N VAL A 998 19.18 26.09 -0.01
CA VAL A 998 20.22 27.01 -0.50
C VAL A 998 20.18 27.13 -2.04
N ILE A 999 20.00 26.01 -2.76
CA ILE A 999 19.86 26.04 -4.23
C ILE A 999 18.65 26.89 -4.62
N ALA A 1000 17.50 26.64 -4.01
CA ALA A 1000 16.28 27.39 -4.25
C ALA A 1000 16.48 28.88 -3.95
N LEU A 1001 17.11 29.21 -2.82
CA LEU A 1001 17.40 30.59 -2.41
C LEU A 1001 18.27 31.31 -3.45
N VAL A 1002 19.36 30.69 -3.92
CA VAL A 1002 20.26 31.29 -4.92
C VAL A 1002 19.55 31.48 -6.26
N LEU A 1003 18.80 30.48 -6.71
CA LEU A 1003 18.06 30.55 -7.98
C LEU A 1003 16.96 31.61 -7.93
N LEU A 1004 16.15 31.65 -6.86
CA LEU A 1004 15.10 32.66 -6.65
C LEU A 1004 15.69 34.08 -6.61
N SER A 1005 16.84 34.24 -5.97
CA SER A 1005 17.56 35.52 -5.91
C SER A 1005 18.04 36.00 -7.28
N ALA A 1006 18.26 35.09 -8.23
CA ALA A 1006 18.69 35.43 -9.59
C ALA A 1006 17.54 35.73 -10.55
N VAL A 1007 16.28 35.41 -10.19
CA VAL A 1007 15.11 35.65 -11.05
C VAL A 1007 14.93 37.13 -11.38
N TYR A 1008 14.97 38.01 -10.37
CA TYR A 1008 14.79 39.45 -10.60
C TYR A 1008 15.87 40.06 -11.52
N PRO A 1009 17.18 39.83 -11.28
CA PRO A 1009 18.24 40.23 -12.21
C PRO A 1009 18.07 39.66 -13.63
N ALA A 1010 17.73 38.38 -13.75
CA ALA A 1010 17.56 37.73 -15.06
C ALA A 1010 16.38 38.32 -15.85
N VAL A 1011 15.25 38.60 -15.20
CA VAL A 1011 14.12 39.30 -15.80
C VAL A 1011 14.53 40.71 -16.23
N THR A 1012 15.29 41.42 -15.40
CA THR A 1012 15.77 42.77 -15.72
C THR A 1012 16.67 42.77 -16.96
N ALA A 1013 17.57 41.78 -17.07
CA ALA A 1013 18.42 41.60 -18.25
C ALA A 1013 17.60 41.33 -19.52
N SER A 1014 16.54 40.51 -19.43
CA SER A 1014 15.68 40.25 -20.60
C SER A 1014 14.92 41.49 -21.07
N ARG A 1015 14.46 42.33 -20.15
CA ARG A 1015 13.77 43.59 -20.50
C ARG A 1015 14.71 44.58 -21.17
N ILE A 1016 15.98 44.61 -20.77
CA ILE A 1016 17.03 45.43 -21.41
C ILE A 1016 17.31 44.96 -22.85
N ALA A 1017 17.14 43.67 -23.13
CA ALA A 1017 17.40 43.10 -24.45
C ALA A 1017 16.31 43.38 -25.50
N VAL A 1018 15.14 43.89 -25.10
CA VAL A 1018 14.10 44.29 -26.06
C VAL A 1018 14.54 45.61 -26.71
N PRO A 1019 14.76 45.67 -28.05
CA PRO A 1019 15.10 46.92 -28.70
C PRO A 1019 13.95 47.92 -28.51
N ASP A 1020 14.18 48.93 -27.68
CA ASP A 1020 13.28 50.06 -27.58
C ASP A 1020 13.49 50.94 -28.84
N VAL A 1021 12.42 51.16 -29.61
CA VAL A 1021 12.26 52.26 -30.57
C VAL A 1021 13.06 52.22 -31.90
N VAL A 1022 12.53 51.54 -32.94
CA VAL A 1022 12.43 52.08 -34.32
C VAL A 1022 11.16 51.56 -35.00
N ARG A 1023 10.28 52.49 -35.40
CA ARG A 1023 8.99 52.38 -36.11
C ARG A 1023 8.60 50.99 -36.64
N ARG A 1024 7.53 50.40 -36.08
CA ARG A 1024 6.74 49.36 -36.78
C ARG A 1024 6.28 49.98 -38.12
N TRP A 1025 6.66 49.37 -39.24
CA TRP A 1025 6.06 49.67 -40.54
C TRP A 1025 4.55 49.46 -40.41
N GLN A 1026 3.78 50.53 -40.61
CA GLN A 1026 2.32 50.49 -40.63
C GLN A 1026 1.89 50.52 -42.09
N ILE A 1027 1.15 49.50 -42.51
CA ILE A 1027 0.56 49.41 -43.84
C ILE A 1027 -0.62 50.40 -43.85
N PRO A 1028 -0.75 51.27 -44.86
CA PRO A 1028 -1.92 52.16 -44.98
C PRO A 1028 -3.22 51.35 -45.08
N ASP A 1029 -4.35 51.90 -44.67
CA ASP A 1029 -5.65 51.21 -44.81
C ASP A 1029 -6.01 51.01 -46.31
N PRO A 1030 -6.65 49.89 -46.70
CA PRO A 1030 -7.06 49.62 -48.08
C PRO A 1030 -8.19 50.54 -48.55
N ASP A 1031 -8.25 50.78 -49.86
CA ASP A 1031 -9.32 51.55 -50.50
C ASP A 1031 -10.37 50.59 -51.09
N GLY A 1032 -11.40 50.29 -50.28
CA GLY A 1032 -12.43 49.31 -50.64
C GLY A 1032 -11.84 47.92 -50.84
N ASP A 1033 -11.98 47.38 -52.04
CA ASP A 1033 -11.52 46.03 -52.40
C ASP A 1033 -10.08 46.00 -52.95
N VAL A 1034 -9.38 47.13 -52.96
CA VAL A 1034 -8.03 47.26 -53.49
C VAL A 1034 -7.07 47.76 -52.41
N TRP A 1035 -5.95 47.05 -52.23
CA TRP A 1035 -4.87 47.45 -51.35
C TRP A 1035 -3.58 47.67 -52.14
N ARG A 1036 -3.14 48.92 -52.22
CA ARG A 1036 -1.93 49.30 -52.93
C ARG A 1036 -0.98 50.07 -52.01
N PHE A 1037 0.25 49.59 -51.84
CA PHE A 1037 1.25 50.26 -51.02
C PHE A 1037 2.67 49.90 -51.44
N ILE A 1038 3.61 50.80 -51.13
CA ILE A 1038 5.04 50.58 -51.34
C ILE A 1038 5.55 49.69 -50.21
N PHE A 1039 6.14 48.55 -50.58
CA PHE A 1039 6.77 47.62 -49.65
C PHE A 1039 8.11 48.21 -49.17
N PRO A 1040 8.49 48.04 -47.89
CA PRO A 1040 9.67 48.70 -47.31
C PRO A 1040 10.98 47.98 -47.69
N PHE A 1041 11.13 47.66 -48.98
CA PHE A 1041 12.30 47.06 -49.61
C PHE A 1041 12.53 47.73 -50.97
N THR A 1042 13.80 47.89 -51.31
CA THR A 1042 14.22 48.28 -52.64
C THR A 1042 15.14 47.21 -53.22
N VAL A 1043 15.12 47.06 -54.53
CA VAL A 1043 15.91 46.04 -55.24
C VAL A 1043 16.80 46.71 -56.28
N ASN A 1044 18.04 46.23 -56.41
CA ASN A 1044 18.91 46.70 -57.49
C ASN A 1044 18.37 46.17 -58.82
N ALA A 1045 18.38 46.99 -59.87
CA ALA A 1045 17.91 46.60 -61.20
C ALA A 1045 18.53 45.30 -61.73
N ALA A 1046 19.79 45.01 -61.38
CA ALA A 1046 20.46 43.76 -61.77
C ALA A 1046 19.95 42.50 -61.04
N ALA A 1047 19.26 42.66 -59.91
CA ALA A 1047 18.76 41.58 -59.06
C ALA A 1047 17.25 41.32 -59.20
N ILE A 1048 16.57 42.05 -60.09
CA ILE A 1048 15.12 41.92 -60.31
C ILE A 1048 14.75 40.52 -60.75
N ASP A 1049 15.46 39.96 -61.75
CA ASP A 1049 15.22 38.58 -62.22
C ASP A 1049 15.35 37.58 -61.07
N SER A 1050 16.36 37.74 -60.22
CA SER A 1050 16.58 36.86 -59.07
C SER A 1050 15.43 36.91 -58.08
N LEU A 1051 14.95 38.12 -57.78
CA LEU A 1051 13.84 38.31 -56.86
C LEU A 1051 12.52 37.76 -57.45
N CYS A 1052 12.22 38.06 -58.72
CA CYS A 1052 11.03 37.55 -59.40
C CYS A 1052 11.04 36.02 -59.46
N GLY A 1053 12.19 35.39 -59.74
CA GLY A 1053 12.32 33.93 -59.76
C GLY A 1053 12.18 33.30 -58.37
N PHE A 1054 12.72 33.94 -57.33
CA PHE A 1054 12.54 33.51 -55.95
C PHE A 1054 11.07 33.59 -55.52
N LEU A 1055 10.40 34.72 -55.80
CA LEU A 1055 8.98 34.91 -55.48
C LEU A 1055 8.10 33.93 -56.25
N HIS A 1056 8.38 33.72 -57.54
CA HIS A 1056 7.66 32.72 -58.33
C HIS A 1056 7.84 31.32 -57.75
N TYR A 1057 9.07 30.88 -57.50
CA TYR A 1057 9.35 29.56 -56.90
C TYR A 1057 8.69 29.38 -55.53
N MET A 1058 8.76 30.41 -54.68
CA MET A 1058 8.12 30.38 -53.36
C MET A 1058 6.61 30.19 -53.49
N PHE A 1059 5.94 30.99 -54.30
CA PHE A 1059 4.49 30.90 -54.43
C PHE A 1059 4.06 29.64 -55.19
N ASP A 1060 4.75 29.24 -56.25
CA ASP A 1060 4.47 28.02 -57.01
C ASP A 1060 4.53 26.76 -56.14
N SER A 1061 5.39 26.72 -55.10
CA SER A 1061 5.41 25.61 -54.16
C SER A 1061 4.09 25.39 -53.39
N TYR A 1062 3.19 26.38 -53.36
CA TYR A 1062 1.87 26.30 -52.74
C TYR A 1062 0.74 26.01 -53.75
N SER A 1063 1.03 25.67 -55.02
CA SER A 1063 -0.01 25.32 -55.99
C SER A 1063 -0.51 23.87 -55.89
N ASP A 1064 0.32 22.95 -55.39
CA ASP A 1064 0.02 21.51 -55.32
C ASP A 1064 -0.44 21.04 -53.91
N GLU A 1065 -0.37 21.91 -52.89
CA GLU A 1065 -0.70 21.57 -51.50
C GLU A 1065 -2.04 22.19 -51.06
N SER A 1066 -3.04 21.35 -50.74
CA SER A 1066 -4.33 21.81 -50.19
C SER A 1066 -4.35 21.93 -48.66
N VAL A 1067 -3.22 21.71 -47.98
CA VAL A 1067 -3.08 21.80 -46.52
C VAL A 1067 -1.83 22.61 -46.16
N GLY A 1068 -2.01 23.92 -45.95
CA GLY A 1068 -0.94 24.86 -45.61
C GLY A 1068 -1.49 26.23 -45.17
N ASP A 1069 -0.60 27.19 -44.92
CA ASP A 1069 -0.97 28.56 -44.48
C ASP A 1069 -1.59 29.42 -45.61
N LEU A 1070 -1.37 29.05 -46.88
CA LEU A 1070 -1.89 29.72 -48.07
C LEU A 1070 -1.95 28.75 -49.27
N TYR A 1071 -2.75 29.06 -50.28
CA TYR A 1071 -2.86 28.33 -51.55
C TYR A 1071 -2.77 29.33 -52.71
N THR A 1072 -2.08 28.96 -53.79
CA THR A 1072 -1.84 29.85 -54.94
C THR A 1072 -2.30 29.24 -56.25
N ASP A 1073 -2.82 30.07 -57.16
CA ASP A 1073 -3.15 29.66 -58.52
C ASP A 1073 -2.53 30.61 -59.56
N ARG A 1074 -2.13 30.05 -60.72
CA ARG A 1074 -1.64 30.78 -61.90
C ARG A 1074 -0.50 31.78 -61.62
N THR A 1075 0.49 31.39 -60.81
CA THR A 1075 1.68 32.20 -60.55
C THR A 1075 2.50 32.42 -61.83
N ARG A 1076 2.76 33.67 -62.19
CA ARG A 1076 3.51 34.03 -63.41
C ARG A 1076 4.38 35.25 -63.23
N ILE A 1077 5.44 35.35 -64.01
CA ILE A 1077 6.31 36.52 -64.08
C ILE A 1077 5.98 37.30 -65.36
N VAL A 1078 5.58 38.55 -65.22
CA VAL A 1078 5.15 39.40 -66.33
C VAL A 1078 6.10 40.56 -66.50
N ARG A 1079 6.46 40.87 -67.75
CA ARG A 1079 7.22 42.07 -68.10
C ARG A 1079 6.34 43.02 -68.91
N ARG A 1080 6.12 44.24 -68.41
CA ARG A 1080 5.33 45.28 -69.07
C ARG A 1080 6.17 46.53 -69.37
N ARG A 1081 5.83 47.24 -70.45
CA ARG A 1081 6.43 48.56 -70.72
C ARG A 1081 5.78 49.61 -69.81
N GLY A 1082 6.54 50.12 -68.85
CA GLY A 1082 6.15 51.26 -68.02
C GLY A 1082 6.59 52.59 -68.65
N PRO A 1083 6.06 53.72 -68.16
CA PRO A 1083 6.43 55.06 -68.63
C PRO A 1083 7.92 55.42 -68.41
N ASP A 1084 8.56 54.85 -67.38
CA ASP A 1084 9.94 55.16 -66.97
C ASP A 1084 10.93 53.98 -67.13
N GLY A 1085 10.51 52.86 -67.73
CA GLY A 1085 11.33 51.66 -67.93
C GLY A 1085 10.54 50.34 -68.00
N PRO A 1086 11.20 49.20 -68.24
CA PRO A 1086 10.55 47.89 -68.17
C PRO A 1086 10.22 47.54 -66.71
N VAL A 1087 8.96 47.26 -66.41
CA VAL A 1087 8.48 46.85 -65.09
C VAL A 1087 8.30 45.34 -65.10
N HIS A 1088 8.96 44.65 -64.17
CA HIS A 1088 8.74 43.24 -63.91
C HIS A 1088 7.76 43.11 -62.75
N SER A 1089 6.82 42.18 -62.85
CA SER A 1089 5.92 41.85 -61.75
C SER A 1089 5.67 40.36 -61.64
N VAL A 1090 5.41 39.89 -60.42
CA VAL A 1090 4.93 38.53 -60.15
C VAL A 1090 3.45 38.63 -59.82
N GLN A 1091 2.63 37.91 -60.60
CA GLN A 1091 1.17 37.93 -60.51
C GLN A 1091 0.65 36.54 -60.16
N LEU A 1092 -0.31 36.46 -59.25
CA LEU A 1092 -0.93 35.19 -58.82
C LEU A 1092 -2.33 35.41 -58.24
N GLY A 1093 -3.15 34.36 -58.27
CA GLY A 1093 -4.32 34.23 -57.38
C GLY A 1093 -3.87 33.63 -56.04
N LEU A 1094 -4.38 34.15 -54.93
CA LEU A 1094 -3.95 33.78 -53.58
C LEU A 1094 -5.19 33.55 -52.68
N TRP A 1095 -5.16 32.47 -51.91
CA TRP A 1095 -6.12 32.14 -50.86
C TRP A 1095 -5.38 32.04 -49.53
N LEU A 1096 -5.88 32.75 -48.52
CA LEU A 1096 -5.25 32.81 -47.20
C LEU A 1096 -6.00 31.93 -46.20
N ALA A 1097 -5.26 31.12 -45.42
CA ALA A 1097 -5.85 30.33 -44.35
C ALA A 1097 -6.30 31.22 -43.17
N PRO A 1098 -7.38 30.85 -42.44
CA PRO A 1098 -8.19 29.64 -42.60
C PRO A 1098 -9.13 29.73 -43.81
N PHE A 1099 -9.09 28.70 -44.67
CA PHE A 1099 -9.81 28.67 -45.95
C PHE A 1099 -11.34 28.72 -45.81
N ASP A 1100 -11.87 28.34 -44.64
CA ASP A 1100 -13.29 28.45 -44.28
C ASP A 1100 -13.83 29.89 -44.36
N LEU A 1101 -12.96 30.90 -44.30
CA LEU A 1101 -13.33 32.31 -44.44
C LEU A 1101 -13.55 32.73 -45.89
N GLY A 1102 -13.21 31.88 -46.87
CA GLY A 1102 -13.45 32.10 -48.29
C GLY A 1102 -12.73 33.33 -48.86
N VAL A 1103 -11.63 33.75 -48.25
CA VAL A 1103 -10.85 34.92 -48.68
C VAL A 1103 -9.97 34.52 -49.85
N SER A 1104 -10.27 35.07 -51.03
CA SER A 1104 -9.46 34.93 -52.23
C SER A 1104 -9.13 36.30 -52.81
N GLU A 1105 -7.94 36.44 -53.37
CA GLU A 1105 -7.42 37.71 -53.86
C GLU A 1105 -6.50 37.53 -55.06
N TYR A 1106 -6.34 38.60 -55.81
CA TYR A 1106 -5.32 38.73 -56.83
C TYR A 1106 -4.17 39.55 -56.26
N LEU A 1107 -2.95 38.99 -56.29
CA LEU A 1107 -1.73 39.62 -55.78
C LEU A 1107 -0.78 39.91 -56.95
N GLU A 1108 -0.35 41.16 -57.06
CA GLU A 1108 0.72 41.60 -57.94
C GLU A 1108 1.82 42.28 -57.12
N ILE A 1109 3.05 41.79 -57.27
CA ILE A 1109 4.25 42.40 -56.70
C ILE A 1109 5.06 42.97 -57.87
N ALA A 1110 5.08 44.29 -58.00
CA ALA A 1110 5.67 45.00 -59.13
C ALA A 1110 6.90 45.81 -58.74
N MET A 1111 7.94 45.76 -59.58
CA MET A 1111 9.18 46.50 -59.41
C MET A 1111 9.16 47.74 -60.31
N TYR A 1112 9.01 48.92 -59.71
CA TYR A 1112 8.99 50.20 -60.42
C TYR A 1112 10.32 50.94 -60.29
N PRO A 1113 10.84 51.54 -61.37
CA PRO A 1113 12.02 52.39 -61.30
C PRO A 1113 11.82 53.52 -60.29
N SER A 1114 12.71 53.64 -59.30
CA SER A 1114 12.65 54.72 -58.31
C SER A 1114 13.32 56.00 -58.83
N SER A 1115 13.22 57.09 -58.07
CA SER A 1115 13.95 58.33 -58.36
C SER A 1115 15.49 58.18 -58.32
N THR A 1116 16.00 57.07 -57.79
CA THR A 1116 17.43 56.74 -57.72
C THR A 1116 17.80 55.77 -58.84
N SER A 1117 18.71 56.17 -59.72
CA SER A 1117 19.15 55.36 -60.87
C SER A 1117 19.72 54.00 -60.42
N GLY A 1118 19.20 52.90 -60.98
CA GLY A 1118 19.64 51.54 -60.71
C GLY A 1118 18.97 50.85 -59.51
N ILE A 1119 17.99 51.49 -58.87
CA ILE A 1119 17.23 50.95 -57.75
C ILE A 1119 15.73 51.04 -58.07
N ASP A 1120 15.03 49.92 -57.93
CA ASP A 1120 13.59 49.82 -58.11
C ASP A 1120 12.89 49.72 -56.75
N GLU A 1121 11.79 50.45 -56.61
CA GLU A 1121 10.84 50.34 -55.50
C GLU A 1121 9.86 49.20 -55.76
N ILE A 1122 9.44 48.52 -54.70
CA ILE A 1122 8.55 47.38 -54.79
C ILE A 1122 7.17 47.82 -54.35
N GLU A 1123 6.22 47.74 -55.27
CA GLU A 1123 4.82 48.02 -55.03
C GLU A 1123 4.04 46.72 -54.92
N ILE A 1124 3.27 46.59 -53.86
CA ILE A 1124 2.32 45.50 -53.69
C ILE A 1124 0.93 46.01 -54.04
N TYR A 1125 0.26 45.28 -54.92
CA TYR A 1125 -1.13 45.48 -55.31
C TYR A 1125 -1.91 44.21 -54.98
N ILE A 1126 -2.97 44.34 -54.18
CA ILE A 1126 -3.85 43.25 -53.77
C ILE A 1126 -5.28 43.66 -54.11
N GLU A 1127 -6.01 42.80 -54.82
CA GLU A 1127 -7.41 43.01 -55.13
C GLU A 1127 -8.24 41.85 -54.57
N ARG A 1128 -9.22 42.17 -53.71
CA ARG A 1128 -10.10 41.18 -53.09
C ARG A 1128 -11.06 40.61 -54.14
N LEU A 1129 -11.03 39.30 -54.35
CA LEU A 1129 -11.95 38.59 -55.25
C LEU A 1129 -13.16 38.03 -54.48
N SER A 1130 -12.95 37.47 -53.28
CA SER A 1130 -14.01 36.96 -52.40
C SER A 1130 -13.68 37.06 -50.91
N GLY A 1131 -14.68 36.83 -50.04
CA GLY A 1131 -14.53 36.81 -48.58
C GLY A 1131 -14.78 38.17 -47.89
N PRO A 1132 -15.18 38.25 -46.61
CA PRO A 1132 -15.55 39.52 -45.97
C PRO A 1132 -14.38 40.51 -45.84
N LEU A 1133 -14.61 41.81 -46.12
CA LEU A 1133 -13.59 42.87 -46.09
C LEU A 1133 -12.78 42.90 -44.79
N ALA A 1134 -13.42 42.73 -43.64
CA ALA A 1134 -12.75 42.74 -42.33
C ALA A 1134 -11.80 41.56 -42.13
N HIS A 1135 -12.14 40.37 -42.65
CA HIS A 1135 -11.28 39.18 -42.59
C HIS A 1135 -10.13 39.31 -43.59
N TRP A 1136 -10.43 39.73 -44.82
CA TRP A 1136 -9.42 39.99 -45.85
C TRP A 1136 -8.36 40.99 -45.37
N HIS A 1137 -8.78 42.11 -44.77
CA HIS A 1137 -7.85 43.11 -44.24
C HIS A 1137 -6.94 42.55 -43.14
N ARG A 1138 -7.49 41.81 -42.17
CA ARG A 1138 -6.69 41.21 -41.07
C ARG A 1138 -5.70 40.16 -41.58
N LEU A 1139 -6.14 39.24 -42.44
CA LEU A 1139 -5.29 38.18 -42.97
C LEU A 1139 -4.13 38.75 -43.80
N ASN A 1140 -4.38 39.81 -44.57
CA ASN A 1140 -3.35 40.49 -45.35
C ASN A 1140 -2.33 41.25 -44.49
N GLN A 1141 -2.70 41.77 -43.32
CA GLN A 1141 -1.72 42.36 -42.40
C GLN A 1141 -0.70 41.31 -41.93
N ASP A 1142 -1.16 40.13 -41.54
CA ASP A 1142 -0.30 39.03 -41.12
C ASP A 1142 0.50 38.45 -42.30
N PHE A 1143 -0.12 38.30 -43.46
CA PHE A 1143 0.54 37.88 -44.69
C PHE A 1143 1.66 38.84 -45.09
N ALA A 1144 1.44 40.14 -45.10
CA ALA A 1144 2.47 41.13 -45.42
C ALA A 1144 3.66 41.09 -44.45
N ILE A 1145 3.42 40.80 -43.16
CA ILE A 1145 4.49 40.58 -42.17
C ILE A 1145 5.28 39.30 -42.48
N LYS A 1146 4.62 38.21 -42.86
CA LYS A 1146 5.28 36.96 -43.28
C LYS A 1146 6.07 37.15 -44.57
N LEU A 1147 5.48 37.80 -45.58
CA LEU A 1147 6.13 38.14 -46.84
C LEU A 1147 7.39 38.96 -46.61
N ARG A 1148 7.36 39.92 -45.67
CA ARG A 1148 8.55 40.71 -45.30
C ARG A 1148 9.72 39.86 -44.83
N ARG A 1149 9.46 38.77 -44.11
CA ARG A 1149 10.51 37.84 -43.68
C ARG A 1149 11.14 37.11 -44.87
N GLN A 1150 10.34 36.74 -45.87
CA GLN A 1150 10.82 36.09 -47.08
C GLN A 1150 11.76 36.99 -47.89
N PHE A 1151 11.48 38.28 -47.97
CA PHE A 1151 12.39 39.26 -48.59
C PHE A 1151 13.74 39.35 -47.86
N LEU A 1152 13.77 39.26 -46.53
CA LEU A 1152 15.02 39.19 -45.77
C LEU A 1152 15.78 37.90 -46.04
N ILE A 1153 15.08 36.77 -46.15
CA ILE A 1153 15.68 35.46 -46.47
C ILE A 1153 16.35 35.55 -47.84
N TRP A 1154 15.66 36.06 -48.86
CA TRP A 1154 16.23 36.29 -50.19
C TRP A 1154 17.49 37.17 -50.15
N GLN A 1155 17.48 38.25 -49.35
CA GLN A 1155 18.65 39.10 -49.11
C GLN A 1155 19.83 38.42 -48.38
N MET A 1156 19.61 37.25 -47.77
CA MET A 1156 20.66 36.45 -47.14
C MET A 1156 21.10 35.24 -47.98
N MET A 1157 20.41 34.94 -49.10
CA MET A 1157 20.78 33.83 -49.98
C MET A 1157 22.16 34.02 -50.62
N SER A 1158 22.85 32.90 -50.88
CA SER A 1158 24.12 32.91 -51.60
C SER A 1158 23.93 33.35 -53.05
N GLU A 1159 24.99 33.90 -53.63
CA GLU A 1159 24.95 34.43 -55.00
C GLU A 1159 24.61 33.36 -56.04
N ASP A 1160 25.07 32.11 -55.84
CA ASP A 1160 24.76 30.98 -56.72
C ASP A 1160 23.25 30.66 -56.77
N LEU A 1161 22.57 30.64 -55.61
CA LEU A 1161 21.13 30.42 -55.54
C LEU A 1161 20.33 31.60 -56.12
N ARG A 1162 20.82 32.82 -55.93
CA ARG A 1162 20.21 33.99 -56.57
C ARG A 1162 20.31 33.94 -58.09
N GLN A 1163 21.43 33.47 -58.62
CA GLN A 1163 21.60 33.27 -60.06
C GLN A 1163 20.68 32.18 -60.59
N GLU A 1164 20.53 31.06 -59.88
CA GLU A 1164 19.59 29.99 -60.25
C GLU A 1164 18.14 30.50 -60.35
N HIS A 1165 17.69 31.29 -59.36
CA HIS A 1165 16.40 31.96 -59.44
C HIS A 1165 16.30 32.98 -60.59
N ALA A 1166 17.38 33.73 -60.87
CA ALA A 1166 17.40 34.68 -61.99
C ALA A 1166 17.30 33.99 -63.36
N GLU A 1167 17.98 32.85 -63.53
CA GLU A 1167 17.87 32.04 -64.75
C GLU A 1167 16.47 31.48 -64.92
N THR A 1168 15.87 30.98 -63.84
CA THR A 1168 14.49 30.48 -63.82
C THR A 1168 13.50 31.58 -64.20
N ALA A 1169 13.67 32.80 -63.66
CA ALA A 1169 12.84 33.94 -64.02
C ALA A 1169 12.92 34.26 -65.51
N ARG A 1170 14.13 34.33 -66.08
CA ARG A 1170 14.31 34.63 -67.51
C ARG A 1170 13.68 33.60 -68.44
N GLN A 1171 13.57 32.35 -68.02
CA GLN A 1171 12.90 31.29 -68.80
C GLN A 1171 11.37 31.41 -68.76
N LEU A 1172 10.82 31.94 -67.66
CA LEU A 1172 9.39 31.97 -67.38
C LEU A 1172 8.73 33.34 -67.60
N VAL A 1173 9.51 34.40 -67.82
CA VAL A 1173 9.00 35.76 -68.09
C VAL A 1173 8.18 35.79 -69.37
N VAL A 1174 6.95 36.31 -69.26
CA VAL A 1174 6.04 36.55 -70.40
C VAL A 1174 5.87 38.06 -70.61
N ASP A 1175 5.96 38.52 -71.86
CA ASP A 1175 5.72 39.93 -72.20
C ASP A 1175 4.21 40.25 -72.16
N ALA A 1176 3.83 41.32 -71.44
CA ALA A 1176 2.44 41.69 -71.23
C ALA A 1176 1.65 41.96 -72.52
N GLU A 1177 2.33 42.39 -73.60
CA GLU A 1177 1.74 42.62 -74.92
C GLU A 1177 1.26 41.31 -75.60
N SER A 1178 1.71 40.14 -75.12
CA SER A 1178 1.29 38.81 -75.61
C SER A 1178 0.08 38.21 -74.89
N LEU A 1179 -0.41 38.89 -73.85
CA LEU A 1179 -1.60 38.51 -73.09
C LEU A 1179 -2.83 39.22 -73.70
N GLU A 1180 -3.44 38.65 -74.74
CA GLU A 1180 -4.75 39.12 -75.22
C GLU A 1180 -5.80 38.99 -74.09
N ALA A 1181 -6.63 40.03 -73.94
CA ALA A 1181 -7.62 40.16 -72.91
C ALA A 1181 -8.74 39.11 -73.00
N ALA A 1182 -8.96 38.33 -71.92
CA ALA A 1182 -10.28 37.85 -71.45
C ALA A 1182 -10.16 36.88 -70.25
N PRO A 1183 -11.21 36.65 -69.44
CA PRO A 1183 -12.34 37.52 -69.07
C PRO A 1183 -12.55 37.60 -67.54
N ALA A 1184 -13.51 38.42 -67.12
CA ALA A 1184 -14.08 38.43 -65.79
C ALA A 1184 -14.46 37.02 -65.31
N ILE A 1185 -14.13 36.71 -64.05
CA ILE A 1185 -14.56 35.48 -63.36
C ILE A 1185 -16.08 35.55 -63.22
N ALA A 1186 -16.80 34.77 -64.02
CA ALA A 1186 -18.23 34.54 -63.92
C ALA A 1186 -18.47 33.07 -63.58
N GLY A 1187 -19.20 32.81 -62.49
CA GLY A 1187 -19.93 31.57 -62.22
C GLY A 1187 -19.12 30.37 -61.74
N ALA A 1188 -19.03 30.18 -60.42
CA ALA A 1188 -18.81 28.87 -59.85
C ALA A 1188 -20.14 28.09 -59.91
N ASP A 1189 -20.15 27.01 -60.70
CA ASP A 1189 -21.23 26.03 -60.73
C ASP A 1189 -21.07 25.10 -59.51
N GLU A 1190 -22.15 24.93 -58.75
CA GLU A 1190 -22.25 23.97 -57.66
C GLU A 1190 -22.31 22.56 -58.24
N SER A 1191 -21.24 21.77 -58.11
CA SER A 1191 -21.26 20.33 -57.79
C SER A 1191 -19.93 19.68 -58.13
N GLU A 1192 -19.16 19.33 -57.09
CA GLU A 1192 -18.58 17.98 -56.87
C GLU A 1192 -17.46 18.09 -55.81
N HIS A 1193 -17.76 17.59 -54.62
CA HIS A 1193 -16.82 17.33 -53.52
C HIS A 1193 -16.10 15.99 -53.76
N PRO A 1194 -14.89 15.84 -53.22
CA PRO A 1194 -14.75 15.07 -51.97
C PRO A 1194 -14.62 15.91 -50.71
#